data_AF-A0A9X3N5K8-F1
#
_entry.id   AF-A0A9X3N5K8-F1
#
_cell.length_a   1.000
_cell.length_b   1.000
_cell.length_c   1.000
_cell.angle_alpha   90.00
_cell.angle_beta   90.00
_cell.angle_gamma   90.00
#
_symmetry.space_group_name_H-M   'P 1'
#
loop_
_entity.id
_entity.type
_entity.pdbx_description
1 polymer ?
#
loop_
_entity_poly.entity_id
_entity_poly.type
_entity_poly.pdbx_seq_one_letter_code
_entity_poly.pdbx_strand_id
1 'polypeptide(L)'
;MNKGSRRAIGASLVVLAALVGAPAAHAAGVGVTSLSSLPAGAGSGTLTGVVTNDTDHAATADVSVRVMRRSTGGALIGKAKVGVAAHGTKSFLVSVKLPSLKKGTYYVAACTPQGGADAGKLGCATSAADLKIKGGDPVQGKLATKAFEQQNGAAKAKAAQAADCTPGARTLSQPGNRVWPELGNGGYTSLHTDVFTVYDAVTNKFLPGNHVELTQKSTQCLSEFSLDFDRKNNISATATTPGPDMTISSITIDGVPATFSHKQPTYAGDPKGWDDPDPLAHAASNTNPVSATNPNPPACAPINNTAANQGAPCGETKLVITPAQPIPNGTTFKVVINYTGQPGIRSNPSLGSEGWFRNNSPVGDGAMVTNEPSGSMAWMPLNNQASVKPTYDVHSTVNYDPAVAPEANRVFIGPGRLVSTVVNAPDANYPTGGSRTFNWHSAEPIASYLVENSVGHFDASQRVATAGDVIYYQYQSANITATRKASNKAIMDMQEDITHFQESVNGPFQFNANGIVVALPSASFEEEMQTKIVFVGGTIGSNAQTFSHENMHQWWGDAVSYAQPKYTFFKEGYADFSEYMFIARNAGLAAGPEGSDAFKAAYEASIVSRFNSRYATTSGTFWGVAPNNPTSGNLFSTANTYTRPGLSYTALRAILGPENFNKASQQIQTDFRYGAITPEQEIAIFHKWMPNQSKGCSNKLDVFFKQWWDTSYTGTPANGNRPQITGPGLAGGGFYDANGGCSDYGVDQPFTPGGTVAATLSLTLGTPASFGTFIPGVAKEYTTSTLANVISTAGDATLAVSDPGHMTNGAFSLPQPLQVALSKTSWTGPVSNDQVQVLFTQAIGVNDALRTGSYSKTLTFTLSTTQP
;
A
#
# COMPACT_ATOMS: atom_id res chain seq x y z
N MET A 1 -71.29 50.30 7.99
CA MET A 1 -70.51 51.56 8.14
C MET A 1 -69.27 51.41 7.26
N ASN A 2 -69.29 51.92 6.01
CA ASN A 2 -68.70 53.21 5.61
C ASN A 2 -67.25 53.33 6.09
N LYS A 3 -66.19 53.46 5.29
CA LYS A 3 -65.94 53.90 3.90
C LYS A 3 -64.59 53.25 3.50
N GLY A 4 -64.15 53.08 2.27
CA GLY A 4 -64.57 53.45 0.92
C GLY A 4 -63.47 52.87 0.02
N SER A 5 -63.82 52.14 -1.06
CA SER A 5 -64.11 52.69 -2.38
C SER A 5 -62.86 53.35 -2.99
N ARG A 6 -62.34 52.98 -4.16
CA ARG A 6 -62.96 52.58 -5.45
C ARG A 6 -61.87 51.85 -6.28
N ARG A 7 -62.16 50.68 -6.84
CA ARG A 7 -62.81 50.41 -8.16
C ARG A 7 -61.91 50.81 -9.34
N ALA A 8 -61.38 49.84 -10.11
CA ALA A 8 -62.04 49.01 -11.14
C ALA A 8 -61.70 49.60 -12.52
N ILE A 9 -61.38 48.83 -13.55
CA ILE A 9 -62.25 48.00 -14.40
C ILE A 9 -61.27 47.14 -15.25
N GLY A 10 -61.36 45.80 -15.35
CA GLY A 10 -62.30 45.03 -16.19
C GLY A 10 -61.69 44.83 -17.60
N ALA A 11 -61.71 43.67 -18.28
CA ALA A 11 -62.52 42.48 -18.15
C ALA A 11 -61.86 41.26 -18.85
N SER A 12 -62.39 40.09 -18.51
CA SER A 12 -62.01 38.72 -18.85
C SER A 12 -62.14 38.30 -20.31
N LEU A 13 -61.37 37.27 -20.72
CA LEU A 13 -61.92 36.09 -21.40
C LEU A 13 -60.97 34.88 -21.30
N VAL A 14 -61.57 33.73 -21.03
CA VAL A 14 -60.98 32.41 -20.74
C VAL A 14 -60.72 31.65 -22.05
N VAL A 15 -59.58 30.96 -22.16
CA VAL A 15 -59.48 29.66 -22.89
C VAL A 15 -58.50 28.75 -22.16
N LEU A 16 -58.95 27.51 -21.89
CA LEU A 16 -58.24 26.39 -21.28
C LEU A 16 -57.59 25.55 -22.39
N ALA A 17 -56.29 25.23 -22.28
CA ALA A 17 -55.63 24.12 -22.99
C ALA A 17 -54.35 23.69 -22.24
N ALA A 18 -53.98 22.43 -22.37
CA ALA A 18 -53.28 21.64 -21.37
C ALA A 18 -51.78 21.37 -21.64
N LEU A 19 -51.06 21.06 -20.55
CA LEU A 19 -49.94 20.12 -20.37
C LEU A 19 -48.48 20.47 -20.79
N VAL A 20 -47.58 20.13 -19.84
CA VAL A 20 -46.12 19.85 -19.88
C VAL A 20 -45.13 20.97 -19.50
N GLY A 21 -44.42 20.77 -18.37
CA GLY A 21 -43.01 21.18 -18.17
C GLY A 21 -42.70 22.26 -17.12
N ALA A 22 -42.23 21.86 -15.93
CA ALA A 22 -41.21 22.61 -15.17
C ALA A 22 -39.93 21.73 -15.14
N PRO A 23 -38.71 22.23 -14.87
CA PRO A 23 -38.25 23.59 -14.59
C PRO A 23 -37.16 24.10 -15.57
N ALA A 24 -36.83 25.38 -15.53
CA ALA A 24 -35.68 25.93 -16.27
C ALA A 24 -34.36 25.37 -15.72
N ALA A 25 -33.70 24.57 -16.55
CA ALA A 25 -32.36 24.04 -16.39
C ALA A 25 -31.29 25.06 -16.82
N HIS A 26 -30.07 24.88 -16.32
CA HIS A 26 -28.77 25.34 -16.85
C HIS A 26 -28.72 26.65 -17.65
N ALA A 27 -28.02 27.67 -17.12
CA ALA A 27 -27.54 28.76 -17.96
C ALA A 27 -26.46 28.24 -18.93
N ALA A 28 -26.86 27.91 -20.16
CA ALA A 28 -25.99 27.73 -21.31
C ALA A 28 -25.28 29.05 -21.65
N GLY A 29 -24.02 28.98 -22.07
CA GLY A 29 -23.21 30.16 -22.40
C GLY A 29 -22.35 29.96 -23.65
N VAL A 30 -21.77 31.06 -24.14
CA VAL A 30 -20.80 31.05 -25.25
C VAL A 30 -19.39 31.13 -24.70
N GLY A 31 -18.55 30.12 -24.97
CA GLY A 31 -17.23 29.95 -24.35
C GLY A 31 -16.11 29.58 -25.32
N VAL A 32 -14.87 29.87 -24.94
CA VAL A 32 -13.67 29.43 -25.69
C VAL A 32 -13.35 27.98 -25.29
N THR A 33 -13.24 27.08 -26.27
CA THR A 33 -13.01 25.64 -26.06
C THR A 33 -11.63 25.17 -26.47
N SER A 34 -10.87 25.94 -27.26
CA SER A 34 -9.45 25.68 -27.50
C SER A 34 -8.66 26.96 -27.76
N LEU A 35 -7.35 26.91 -27.49
CA LEU A 35 -6.40 27.97 -27.80
C LEU A 35 -5.04 27.38 -28.18
N SER A 36 -4.46 27.85 -29.28
CA SER A 36 -3.10 27.51 -29.69
C SER A 36 -2.06 28.16 -28.79
N SER A 37 -0.79 27.79 -28.95
CA SER A 37 0.30 28.35 -28.17
C SER A 37 1.10 29.39 -28.96
N LEU A 38 1.74 30.32 -28.25
CA LEU A 38 2.77 31.16 -28.85
C LEU A 38 4.04 30.31 -29.07
N PRO A 39 4.81 30.57 -30.13
CA PRO A 39 6.12 29.96 -30.30
C PRO A 39 7.04 30.28 -29.11
N ALA A 40 7.91 29.33 -28.75
CA ALA A 40 8.85 29.50 -27.65
C ALA A 40 9.73 30.75 -27.87
N GLY A 41 9.80 31.63 -26.87
CA GLY A 41 10.57 32.88 -26.93
C GLY A 41 9.89 34.05 -27.67
N ALA A 42 8.69 33.87 -28.22
CA ALA A 42 7.98 34.93 -28.92
C ALA A 42 7.43 36.00 -27.94
N GLY A 43 7.80 37.27 -28.14
CA GLY A 43 7.24 38.41 -27.41
C GLY A 43 5.86 38.86 -27.93
N SER A 44 5.44 38.35 -29.09
CA SER A 44 4.14 38.60 -29.72
C SER A 44 3.85 37.54 -30.78
N GLY A 45 2.59 37.35 -31.15
CA GLY A 45 2.20 36.44 -32.22
C GLY A 45 0.69 36.39 -32.43
N THR A 46 0.22 35.55 -33.34
CA THR A 46 -1.20 35.29 -33.55
C THR A 46 -1.54 33.91 -33.00
N LEU A 47 -2.56 33.83 -32.17
CA LEU A 47 -3.12 32.58 -31.66
C LEU A 47 -4.39 32.23 -32.43
N THR A 48 -4.64 30.95 -32.62
CA THR A 48 -5.89 30.41 -33.12
C THR A 48 -6.66 29.80 -31.95
N GLY A 49 -7.96 29.99 -31.87
CA GLY A 49 -8.81 29.32 -30.89
C GLY A 49 -10.17 28.96 -31.46
N VAL A 50 -10.98 28.26 -30.67
CA VAL A 50 -12.36 27.91 -31.05
C VAL A 50 -13.31 28.45 -29.98
N VAL A 51 -14.42 29.05 -30.41
CA VAL A 51 -15.57 29.39 -29.57
C VAL A 51 -16.70 28.40 -29.86
N THR A 52 -17.32 27.89 -28.80
CA THR A 52 -18.55 27.10 -28.85
C THR A 52 -19.70 27.91 -28.28
N ASN A 53 -20.87 27.84 -28.93
CA ASN A 53 -22.10 28.46 -28.46
C ASN A 53 -23.12 27.35 -28.17
N ASP A 54 -23.33 27.05 -26.90
CA ASP A 54 -24.27 26.00 -26.47
C ASP A 54 -25.70 26.53 -26.28
N THR A 55 -25.96 27.80 -26.63
CA THR A 55 -27.29 28.41 -26.52
C THR A 55 -28.13 28.15 -27.77
N ASP A 56 -29.46 28.20 -27.61
CA ASP A 56 -30.44 28.01 -28.69
C ASP A 56 -30.51 29.19 -29.68
N HIS A 57 -29.65 30.21 -29.53
CA HIS A 57 -29.60 31.41 -30.36
C HIS A 57 -28.18 31.72 -30.83
N ALA A 58 -28.04 32.36 -31.99
CA ALA A 58 -26.74 32.85 -32.43
C ALA A 58 -26.24 33.97 -31.50
N ALA A 59 -24.93 33.99 -31.21
CA ALA A 59 -24.35 34.93 -30.27
C ALA A 59 -22.93 35.36 -30.69
N THR A 60 -22.51 36.53 -30.23
CA THR A 60 -21.15 37.05 -30.45
C THR A 60 -20.34 36.94 -29.16
N ALA A 61 -19.27 36.17 -29.21
CA ALA A 61 -18.30 36.02 -28.13
C ALA A 61 -17.23 37.10 -28.19
N ASP A 62 -17.11 37.88 -27.11
CA ASP A 62 -16.00 38.81 -26.90
C ASP A 62 -14.84 38.08 -26.23
N VAL A 63 -13.90 37.52 -26.98
CA VAL A 63 -12.77 36.79 -26.40
C VAL A 63 -11.72 37.76 -25.86
N SER A 64 -11.29 37.54 -24.62
CA SER A 64 -10.15 38.20 -23.97
C SER A 64 -9.05 37.19 -23.71
N VAL A 65 -7.81 37.52 -24.08
CA VAL A 65 -6.65 36.63 -23.92
C VAL A 65 -5.70 37.23 -22.89
N ARG A 66 -5.32 36.46 -21.88
CA ARG A 66 -4.45 36.87 -20.77
C ARG A 66 -3.24 35.94 -20.63
N VAL A 67 -2.12 36.50 -20.19
CA VAL A 67 -0.98 35.71 -19.70
C VAL A 67 -1.10 35.56 -18.18
N MET A 68 -1.01 34.33 -17.70
CA MET A 68 -1.23 33.91 -16.32
C MET A 68 0.05 33.33 -15.72
N ARG A 69 0.24 33.50 -14.40
CA ARG A 69 1.25 32.80 -13.59
C ARG A 69 0.53 32.25 -12.37
N ARG A 70 0.78 30.98 -12.01
CA ARG A 70 0.20 30.36 -10.80
C ARG A 70 0.37 31.32 -9.60
N SER A 71 -0.71 31.51 -8.84
CA SER A 71 -0.86 32.41 -7.67
C SER A 71 -0.80 33.94 -7.90
N THR A 72 -0.86 34.44 -9.15
CA THR A 72 -0.99 35.89 -9.42
C THR A 72 -2.03 36.20 -10.51
N GLY A 73 -2.69 37.35 -10.43
CA GLY A 73 -3.65 37.79 -11.46
C GLY A 73 -3.00 37.98 -12.84
N GLY A 74 -3.73 37.68 -13.92
CA GLY A 74 -3.20 37.69 -15.28
C GLY A 74 -3.36 39.01 -16.05
N ALA A 75 -2.34 39.37 -16.84
CA ALA A 75 -2.34 40.56 -17.69
C ALA A 75 -3.02 40.28 -19.03
N LEU A 76 -3.87 41.21 -19.49
CA LEU A 76 -4.52 41.13 -20.80
C LEU A 76 -3.50 41.36 -21.93
N ILE A 77 -3.44 40.43 -22.88
CA ILE A 77 -2.48 40.42 -23.99
C ILE A 77 -3.13 40.43 -25.37
N GLY A 78 -4.45 40.20 -25.50
CA GLY A 78 -5.18 40.28 -26.77
C GLY A 78 -6.71 40.22 -26.61
N LYS A 79 -7.45 40.58 -27.67
CA LYS A 79 -8.92 40.49 -27.74
C LYS A 79 -9.38 40.08 -29.14
N ALA A 80 -10.48 39.34 -29.25
CA ALA A 80 -11.15 39.01 -30.51
C ALA A 80 -12.69 39.03 -30.34
N LYS A 81 -13.44 39.22 -31.43
CA LYS A 81 -14.90 39.08 -31.46
C LYS A 81 -15.31 37.97 -32.42
N VAL A 82 -16.13 37.03 -31.98
CA VAL A 82 -16.44 35.80 -32.73
C VAL A 82 -17.95 35.57 -32.77
N GLY A 83 -18.59 35.77 -33.92
CA GLY A 83 -20.01 35.44 -34.10
C GLY A 83 -20.22 33.96 -34.40
N VAL A 84 -20.94 33.24 -33.54
CA VAL A 84 -21.17 31.78 -33.59
C VAL A 84 -22.68 31.50 -33.62
N ALA A 85 -23.13 30.61 -34.52
CA ALA A 85 -24.54 30.21 -34.60
C ALA A 85 -24.99 29.45 -33.34
N ALA A 86 -26.30 29.31 -33.12
CA ALA A 86 -26.85 28.45 -32.08
C ALA A 86 -26.31 27.03 -32.21
N HIS A 87 -25.91 26.40 -31.09
CA HIS A 87 -25.25 25.08 -31.05
C HIS A 87 -24.04 24.93 -32.00
N GLY A 88 -23.42 26.04 -32.40
CA GLY A 88 -22.34 26.08 -33.38
C GLY A 88 -20.97 26.18 -32.74
N THR A 89 -19.93 25.90 -33.52
CA THR A 89 -18.54 26.21 -33.20
C THR A 89 -17.93 27.10 -34.27
N LYS A 90 -17.00 27.99 -33.88
CA LYS A 90 -16.26 28.83 -34.84
C LYS A 90 -14.84 29.07 -34.39
N SER A 91 -13.91 28.88 -35.32
CA SER A 91 -12.51 29.24 -35.10
C SER A 91 -12.32 30.76 -35.16
N PHE A 92 -11.38 31.27 -34.38
CA PHE A 92 -10.95 32.67 -34.40
C PHE A 92 -9.44 32.79 -34.36
N LEU A 93 -8.95 33.94 -34.83
CA LEU A 93 -7.57 34.35 -34.71
C LEU A 93 -7.49 35.57 -33.78
N VAL A 94 -6.45 35.64 -32.96
CA VAL A 94 -6.21 36.76 -32.05
C VAL A 94 -4.73 37.09 -32.00
N SER A 95 -4.37 38.32 -32.34
CA SER A 95 -3.01 38.82 -32.16
C SER A 95 -2.79 39.14 -30.68
N VAL A 96 -1.68 38.66 -30.13
CA VAL A 96 -1.28 38.85 -28.74
C VAL A 96 0.13 39.44 -28.62
N LYS A 97 0.36 40.26 -27.60
CA LYS A 97 1.68 40.81 -27.26
C LYS A 97 1.96 40.65 -25.77
N LEU A 98 3.06 39.98 -25.43
CA LEU A 98 3.43 39.74 -24.03
C LEU A 98 4.05 41.01 -23.43
N PRO A 99 3.70 41.34 -22.16
CA PRO A 99 4.38 42.40 -21.42
C PRO A 99 5.79 41.93 -21.00
N SER A 100 6.58 42.83 -20.40
CA SER A 100 7.84 42.42 -19.76
C SER A 100 7.55 41.55 -18.53
N LEU A 101 7.81 40.25 -18.64
CA LEU A 101 7.57 39.26 -17.59
C LEU A 101 8.85 38.96 -16.79
N LYS A 102 8.69 38.67 -15.49
CA LYS A 102 9.80 38.20 -14.63
C LYS A 102 10.17 36.76 -15.01
N LYS A 103 11.33 36.26 -14.53
CA LYS A 103 11.71 34.85 -14.72
C LYS A 103 10.62 33.94 -14.12
N GLY A 104 10.17 32.95 -14.89
CA GLY A 104 9.14 32.01 -14.46
C GLY A 104 8.42 31.32 -15.62
N THR A 105 7.54 30.39 -15.26
CA THR A 105 6.66 29.65 -16.19
C THR A 105 5.27 30.30 -16.17
N TYR A 106 4.76 30.64 -17.34
CA TYR A 106 3.48 31.30 -17.56
C TYR A 106 2.64 30.47 -18.54
N TYR A 107 1.32 30.66 -18.57
CA TYR A 107 0.45 30.09 -19.60
C TYR A 107 -0.48 31.16 -20.15
N VAL A 108 -1.03 30.96 -21.35
CA VAL A 108 -2.00 31.88 -21.94
C VAL A 108 -3.40 31.30 -21.76
N ALA A 109 -4.38 32.13 -21.38
CA ALA A 109 -5.78 31.76 -21.30
C ALA A 109 -6.64 32.71 -22.15
N ALA A 110 -7.58 32.17 -22.91
CA ALA A 110 -8.56 32.93 -23.68
C ALA A 110 -9.96 32.65 -23.14
N CYS A 111 -10.73 33.70 -22.84
CA CYS A 111 -12.01 33.61 -22.13
C CYS A 111 -13.01 34.61 -22.70
N THR A 112 -14.29 34.26 -22.75
CA THR A 112 -15.39 35.22 -22.95
C THR A 112 -15.81 35.85 -21.61
N PRO A 113 -15.98 37.18 -21.49
CA PRO A 113 -16.55 37.81 -20.31
C PRO A 113 -18.08 37.70 -20.40
N GLN A 114 -18.71 37.03 -19.44
CA GLN A 114 -20.06 37.42 -19.05
C GLN A 114 -19.90 38.64 -18.12
N GLY A 115 -20.55 39.75 -18.46
CA GLY A 115 -20.16 41.09 -18.03
C GLY A 115 -20.28 41.37 -16.52
N GLY A 116 -19.51 42.36 -16.05
CA GLY A 116 -19.66 42.97 -14.73
C GLY A 116 -18.68 42.48 -13.66
N ALA A 117 -18.78 43.07 -12.46
CA ALA A 117 -17.90 42.81 -11.30
C ALA A 117 -18.08 41.41 -10.66
N ASP A 118 -18.74 40.50 -11.36
CA ASP A 118 -19.09 39.13 -10.95
C ASP A 118 -18.38 38.10 -11.86
N ALA A 119 -17.10 37.84 -11.62
CA ALA A 119 -16.35 36.79 -12.32
C ALA A 119 -16.75 35.39 -11.81
N GLY A 120 -17.88 34.87 -12.29
CA GLY A 120 -18.34 33.49 -12.04
C GLY A 120 -18.55 32.72 -13.33
N LYS A 121 -17.86 31.57 -13.48
CA LYS A 121 -17.92 30.58 -14.58
C LYS A 121 -17.44 31.07 -15.94
N LEU A 122 -16.12 31.00 -16.14
CA LEU A 122 -15.47 31.37 -17.39
C LEU A 122 -15.47 30.20 -18.39
N GLY A 123 -16.06 30.39 -19.58
CA GLY A 123 -15.74 29.58 -20.75
C GLY A 123 -14.35 29.91 -21.27
N CYS A 124 -13.30 29.45 -20.56
CA CYS A 124 -11.90 29.67 -20.93
C CYS A 124 -11.24 28.41 -21.51
N ALA A 125 -10.32 28.60 -22.46
CA ALA A 125 -9.32 27.61 -22.85
C ALA A 125 -7.90 28.13 -22.57
N THR A 126 -6.98 27.24 -22.23
CA THR A 126 -5.55 27.56 -22.05
C THR A 126 -4.72 27.11 -23.25
N SER A 127 -3.56 27.75 -23.47
CA SER A 127 -2.61 27.36 -24.50
C SER A 127 -1.98 26.01 -24.19
N ALA A 128 -1.86 25.15 -25.19
CA ALA A 128 -1.29 23.80 -25.05
C ALA A 128 0.18 23.74 -24.56
N ALA A 129 0.94 24.85 -24.63
CA ALA A 129 2.31 24.95 -24.17
C ALA A 129 2.50 26.16 -23.23
N ASP A 130 3.33 25.96 -22.20
CA ASP A 130 3.76 27.02 -21.29
C ASP A 130 4.76 27.99 -21.95
N LEU A 131 4.65 29.26 -21.58
CA LEU A 131 5.61 30.32 -21.86
C LEU A 131 6.74 30.31 -20.82
N LYS A 132 7.95 29.95 -21.26
CA LYS A 132 9.15 29.97 -20.42
C LYS A 132 9.88 31.30 -20.55
N ILE A 133 9.87 32.10 -19.48
CA ILE A 133 10.55 33.39 -19.46
C ILE A 133 11.88 33.26 -18.69
N LYS A 134 13.00 33.59 -19.37
CA LYS A 134 14.36 33.63 -18.79
C LYS A 134 14.80 32.34 -18.05
N GLY A 135 14.53 31.17 -18.66
CA GLY A 135 14.96 29.88 -18.12
C GLY A 135 14.11 29.36 -16.95
N GLY A 136 12.79 29.55 -17.00
CA GLY A 136 11.85 28.89 -16.08
C GLY A 136 11.85 27.37 -16.24
N ASP A 137 11.67 26.65 -15.14
CA ASP A 137 11.78 25.19 -15.09
C ASP A 137 10.75 24.49 -16.01
N PRO A 138 11.11 23.37 -16.64
CA PRO A 138 10.15 22.56 -17.37
C PRO A 138 9.15 21.90 -16.42
N VAL A 139 7.86 22.23 -16.54
CA VAL A 139 6.81 21.24 -16.28
C VAL A 139 6.77 20.35 -17.53
N GLN A 140 6.79 19.03 -17.31
CA GLN A 140 7.15 17.95 -18.24
C GLN A 140 6.96 18.24 -19.75
N GLY A 141 8.07 18.14 -20.50
CA GLY A 141 8.07 18.38 -21.95
C GLY A 141 9.15 17.60 -22.67
N LYS A 142 8.91 16.30 -22.89
CA LYS A 142 9.45 15.53 -24.03
C LYS A 142 8.46 14.50 -24.63
N LEU A 143 7.25 14.38 -24.07
CA LEU A 143 6.14 13.58 -24.64
C LEU A 143 5.15 14.40 -25.49
N ALA A 144 5.13 15.73 -25.39
CA ALA A 144 4.17 16.57 -26.10
C ALA A 144 4.46 16.77 -27.60
N THR A 145 5.69 16.52 -28.07
CA THR A 145 6.06 16.81 -29.47
C THR A 145 6.00 15.58 -30.39
N LYS A 146 6.07 14.35 -29.85
CA LYS A 146 5.87 13.13 -30.65
C LYS A 146 4.39 12.80 -30.92
N ALA A 147 3.47 13.34 -30.12
CA ALA A 147 2.03 13.12 -30.25
C ALA A 147 1.39 13.88 -31.43
N PHE A 148 1.96 15.02 -31.83
CA PHE A 148 1.43 15.86 -32.92
C PHE A 148 1.81 15.30 -34.30
N GLU A 149 3.02 14.76 -34.46
CA GLU A 149 3.47 14.18 -35.75
C GLU A 149 2.89 12.77 -35.99
N GLN A 150 2.54 12.02 -34.94
CA GLN A 150 1.81 10.74 -35.07
C GLN A 150 0.31 10.90 -35.34
N GLN A 151 -0.30 12.06 -35.06
CA GLN A 151 -1.74 12.26 -35.23
C GLN A 151 -2.20 12.30 -36.70
N ASN A 152 -1.32 12.63 -37.65
CA ASN A 152 -1.68 12.76 -39.07
C ASN A 152 -1.25 11.58 -39.96
N GLY A 153 -0.40 10.67 -39.45
CA GLY A 153 0.01 9.45 -40.15
C GLY A 153 -0.64 8.15 -39.66
N ALA A 154 -1.25 8.15 -38.46
CA ALA A 154 -1.69 6.93 -37.77
C ALA A 154 -3.19 6.59 -37.89
N ALA A 155 -3.97 7.29 -38.72
CA ALA A 155 -5.40 6.98 -38.87
C ALA A 155 -5.65 5.56 -39.43
N LYS A 156 -4.71 5.00 -40.20
CA LYS A 156 -4.80 3.63 -40.73
C LYS A 156 -4.17 2.55 -39.84
N ALA A 157 -3.27 2.91 -38.93
CA ALA A 157 -2.62 1.95 -38.02
C ALA A 157 -3.38 1.79 -36.69
N LYS A 158 -4.12 2.82 -36.22
CA LYS A 158 -4.84 2.80 -34.94
C LYS A 158 -6.07 1.90 -34.90
N ALA A 159 -6.72 1.63 -36.03
CA ALA A 159 -7.82 0.67 -36.09
C ALA A 159 -7.35 -0.78 -35.82
N ALA A 160 -6.08 -1.09 -36.13
CA ALA A 160 -5.51 -2.42 -35.88
C ALA A 160 -5.13 -2.63 -34.40
N GLN A 161 -4.83 -1.57 -33.64
CA GLN A 161 -4.39 -1.65 -32.23
C GLN A 161 -5.56 -1.68 -31.24
N ALA A 162 -6.75 -1.23 -31.64
CA ALA A 162 -7.97 -1.35 -30.83
C ALA A 162 -8.51 -2.80 -30.73
N ALA A 163 -8.09 -3.69 -31.63
CA ALA A 163 -8.54 -5.08 -31.67
C ALA A 163 -8.02 -5.95 -30.50
N ASP A 164 -6.95 -5.51 -29.81
CA ASP A 164 -6.28 -6.29 -28.75
C ASP A 164 -6.52 -5.75 -27.33
N CYS A 165 -7.31 -4.69 -27.16
CA CYS A 165 -7.61 -4.10 -25.86
C CYS A 165 -8.83 -4.77 -25.22
N THR A 166 -8.76 -5.04 -23.92
CA THR A 166 -9.76 -5.83 -23.20
C THR A 166 -10.31 -5.06 -22.00
N PRO A 167 -11.54 -5.37 -21.55
CA PRO A 167 -12.05 -4.89 -20.27
C PRO A 167 -11.12 -5.22 -19.10
N GLY A 168 -10.99 -4.30 -18.15
CA GLY A 168 -10.47 -4.61 -16.83
C GLY A 168 -11.38 -5.59 -16.09
N ALA A 169 -10.82 -6.33 -15.13
CA ALA A 169 -11.62 -7.21 -14.29
C ALA A 169 -12.60 -6.39 -13.43
N ARG A 170 -13.84 -6.86 -13.26
CA ARG A 170 -14.84 -6.22 -12.39
C ARG A 170 -14.83 -6.74 -10.97
N THR A 171 -13.86 -7.57 -10.59
CA THR A 171 -13.61 -8.03 -9.21
C THR A 171 -12.14 -8.40 -9.05
N LEU A 172 -11.59 -8.26 -7.84
CA LEU A 172 -10.29 -8.82 -7.45
C LEU A 172 -10.42 -10.14 -6.68
N SER A 173 -11.64 -10.62 -6.49
CA SER A 173 -11.91 -11.91 -5.89
C SER A 173 -11.44 -13.05 -6.80
N GLN A 174 -10.86 -14.09 -6.20
CA GLN A 174 -10.45 -15.29 -6.92
C GLN A 174 -11.68 -16.18 -7.21
N PRO A 175 -11.68 -16.95 -8.31
CA PRO A 175 -12.73 -17.93 -8.57
C PRO A 175 -12.96 -18.86 -7.37
N GLY A 176 -14.22 -19.01 -6.96
CA GLY A 176 -14.62 -19.83 -5.82
C GLY A 176 -14.62 -19.13 -4.46
N ASN A 177 -14.04 -17.93 -4.34
CA ASN A 177 -14.21 -17.11 -3.14
C ASN A 177 -15.68 -16.69 -2.99
N ARG A 178 -16.19 -16.73 -1.76
CA ARG A 178 -17.60 -16.45 -1.42
C ARG A 178 -17.79 -15.29 -0.43
N VAL A 179 -16.69 -14.66 -0.03
CA VAL A 179 -16.67 -13.60 1.00
C VAL A 179 -16.47 -12.28 0.27
N TRP A 180 -17.51 -11.47 0.21
CA TRP A 180 -17.56 -10.23 -0.58
C TRP A 180 -16.93 -10.36 -1.99
N PRO A 181 -17.40 -11.34 -2.80
CA PRO A 181 -16.78 -11.67 -4.09
C PRO A 181 -16.90 -10.55 -5.11
N GLU A 182 -17.75 -9.55 -4.87
CA GLU A 182 -17.89 -8.38 -5.71
C GLU A 182 -16.75 -7.38 -5.57
N LEU A 183 -15.93 -7.41 -4.52
CA LEU A 183 -15.04 -6.29 -4.20
C LEU A 183 -13.81 -6.17 -5.11
N GLY A 184 -13.49 -4.91 -5.42
CA GLY A 184 -12.30 -4.52 -6.16
C GLY A 184 -12.47 -4.59 -7.68
N ASN A 185 -11.47 -4.09 -8.40
CA ASN A 185 -11.45 -4.02 -9.85
C ASN A 185 -9.99 -4.17 -10.36
N GLY A 186 -9.81 -4.78 -11.52
CA GLY A 186 -8.50 -5.10 -12.09
C GLY A 186 -8.23 -4.46 -13.45
N GLY A 187 -7.04 -4.72 -13.99
CA GLY A 187 -6.55 -4.11 -15.23
C GLY A 187 -5.86 -2.75 -15.02
N TYR A 188 -5.82 -2.27 -13.78
CA TYR A 188 -5.09 -1.07 -13.36
C TYR A 188 -4.67 -1.16 -11.90
N THR A 189 -3.73 -0.30 -11.51
CA THR A 189 -3.30 -0.06 -10.13
C THR A 189 -3.67 1.36 -9.73
N SER A 190 -4.26 1.53 -8.54
CA SER A 190 -4.53 2.85 -7.95
C SER A 190 -3.30 3.40 -7.27
N LEU A 191 -2.90 4.61 -7.66
CA LEU A 191 -1.68 5.26 -7.18
C LEU A 191 -1.98 6.36 -6.15
N HIS A 192 -2.96 7.19 -6.45
CA HIS A 192 -3.34 8.33 -5.61
C HIS A 192 -4.81 8.67 -5.82
N THR A 193 -5.46 9.11 -4.75
CA THR A 193 -6.86 9.54 -4.74
C THR A 193 -6.98 10.89 -4.05
N ASP A 194 -7.39 11.91 -4.79
CA ASP A 194 -7.86 13.16 -4.21
C ASP A 194 -9.37 13.06 -3.95
N VAL A 195 -9.79 13.32 -2.72
CA VAL A 195 -11.21 13.32 -2.31
C VAL A 195 -11.66 14.73 -2.06
N PHE A 196 -12.60 15.24 -2.88
CA PHE A 196 -13.19 16.56 -2.70
C PHE A 196 -14.61 16.42 -2.20
N THR A 197 -14.77 16.45 -0.88
CA THR A 197 -16.09 16.39 -0.26
C THR A 197 -16.67 17.78 -0.10
N VAL A 198 -17.79 18.06 -0.75
CA VAL A 198 -18.56 19.31 -0.53
C VAL A 198 -19.88 18.93 0.13
N TYR A 199 -19.90 18.97 1.45
CA TYR A 199 -20.97 18.37 2.25
C TYR A 199 -21.79 19.43 2.99
N ASP A 200 -23.11 19.34 2.83
CA ASP A 200 -24.06 20.05 3.68
C ASP A 200 -24.50 19.12 4.82
N ALA A 201 -23.94 19.36 6.01
CA ALA A 201 -24.21 18.59 7.22
C ALA A 201 -25.67 18.67 7.66
N VAL A 202 -26.34 19.78 7.36
CA VAL A 202 -27.73 20.01 7.79
C VAL A 202 -28.67 19.10 6.99
N THR A 203 -28.50 19.06 5.67
CA THR A 203 -29.38 18.26 4.78
C THR A 203 -28.86 16.86 4.50
N ASN A 204 -27.64 16.51 4.93
CA ASN A 204 -26.94 15.27 4.61
C ASN A 204 -26.81 15.04 3.11
N LYS A 205 -26.22 16.03 2.41
CA LYS A 205 -26.04 15.99 0.95
C LYS A 205 -24.64 16.40 0.53
N PHE A 206 -24.10 15.69 -0.45
CA PHE A 206 -23.03 16.17 -1.30
C PHE A 206 -23.58 17.16 -2.34
N LEU A 207 -22.97 18.34 -2.37
CA LEU A 207 -23.35 19.49 -3.18
C LEU A 207 -22.50 19.59 -4.45
N PRO A 208 -22.90 20.43 -5.44
CA PRO A 208 -22.07 20.70 -6.62
C PRO A 208 -20.63 21.09 -6.26
N GLY A 209 -19.66 20.50 -6.96
CA GLY A 209 -18.24 20.61 -6.64
C GLY A 209 -17.69 19.39 -5.89
N ASN A 210 -18.56 18.52 -5.36
CA ASN A 210 -18.15 17.23 -4.83
C ASN A 210 -17.65 16.29 -5.95
N HIS A 211 -16.44 15.75 -5.80
CA HIS A 211 -15.83 14.86 -6.78
C HIS A 211 -14.69 14.03 -6.18
N VAL A 212 -14.28 13.00 -6.92
CA VAL A 212 -12.98 12.36 -6.71
C VAL A 212 -12.10 12.51 -7.93
N GLU A 213 -10.80 12.54 -7.68
CA GLU A 213 -9.80 12.43 -8.71
C GLU A 213 -8.90 11.22 -8.45
N LEU A 214 -8.93 10.25 -9.35
CA LEU A 214 -8.26 8.98 -9.18
C LEU A 214 -7.11 8.88 -10.17
N THR A 215 -5.87 8.86 -9.67
CA THR A 215 -4.69 8.60 -10.49
C THR A 215 -4.45 7.11 -10.55
N GLN A 216 -4.59 6.56 -11.75
CA GLN A 216 -4.52 5.13 -12.04
C GLN A 216 -3.35 4.83 -12.97
N LYS A 217 -2.85 3.59 -12.95
CA LYS A 217 -1.91 3.08 -13.95
C LYS A 217 -2.42 1.78 -14.54
N SER A 218 -2.65 1.73 -15.84
CA SER A 218 -3.10 0.50 -16.50
C SER A 218 -2.04 -0.60 -16.42
N THR A 219 -2.48 -1.83 -16.19
CA THR A 219 -1.64 -3.04 -16.19
C THR A 219 -1.86 -3.91 -17.44
N GLN A 220 -2.78 -3.46 -18.31
CA GLN A 220 -3.10 -4.03 -19.62
C GLN A 220 -3.61 -2.92 -20.56
N CYS A 221 -3.82 -3.21 -21.84
CA CYS A 221 -4.59 -2.27 -22.68
C CYS A 221 -6.08 -2.36 -22.31
N LEU A 222 -6.67 -1.25 -21.87
CA LEU A 222 -8.05 -1.19 -21.37
C LEU A 222 -9.00 -0.64 -22.44
N SER A 223 -10.00 -1.43 -22.82
CA SER A 223 -11.17 -0.94 -23.58
C SER A 223 -12.27 -0.40 -22.66
N GLU A 224 -12.33 -0.86 -21.41
CA GLU A 224 -13.14 -0.34 -20.30
C GLU A 224 -12.48 -0.72 -18.97
N PHE A 225 -12.89 -0.08 -17.88
CA PHE A 225 -12.54 -0.49 -16.51
C PHE A 225 -13.69 -0.15 -15.57
N SER A 226 -13.69 -0.67 -14.35
CA SER A 226 -14.74 -0.40 -13.37
C SER A 226 -14.22 0.10 -12.02
N LEU A 227 -15.12 0.72 -11.27
CA LEU A 227 -14.99 1.09 -9.87
C LEU A 227 -16.16 0.51 -9.08
N ASP A 228 -15.98 0.36 -7.78
CA ASP A 228 -17.03 0.07 -6.81
C ASP A 228 -17.74 1.36 -6.42
N PHE A 229 -19.06 1.39 -6.60
CA PHE A 229 -19.89 2.52 -6.21
C PHE A 229 -21.34 2.09 -5.98
N ASP A 230 -21.76 2.01 -4.72
CA ASP A 230 -23.16 1.81 -4.35
C ASP A 230 -23.85 3.17 -4.35
N ARG A 231 -24.28 3.62 -5.53
CA ARG A 231 -24.92 4.93 -5.66
C ARG A 231 -26.33 4.99 -5.05
N LYS A 232 -27.00 3.85 -4.91
CA LYS A 232 -28.41 3.81 -4.55
C LYS A 232 -28.82 2.52 -3.86
N ASN A 233 -29.25 2.63 -2.61
CA ASN A 233 -29.91 1.54 -1.91
C ASN A 233 -31.03 2.07 -0.97
N ASN A 234 -31.75 1.16 -0.33
CA ASN A 234 -32.88 1.49 0.55
C ASN A 234 -32.55 1.27 2.03
N ILE A 235 -31.26 1.30 2.40
CA ILE A 235 -30.79 1.08 3.76
C ILE A 235 -30.71 2.43 4.45
N SER A 236 -31.03 2.53 5.73
CA SER A 236 -30.96 3.80 6.45
C SER A 236 -30.26 3.66 7.80
N ALA A 237 -29.33 4.57 8.06
CA ALA A 237 -28.69 4.73 9.37
C ALA A 237 -29.64 5.37 10.41
N THR A 238 -30.78 5.91 9.96
CA THR A 238 -31.81 6.52 10.82
C THR A 238 -33.19 5.99 10.42
N ALA A 239 -34.24 6.22 11.19
CA ALA A 239 -35.56 5.69 10.82
C ALA A 239 -36.19 6.38 9.58
N THR A 240 -35.63 7.50 9.10
CA THR A 240 -36.37 8.45 8.26
C THR A 240 -35.76 8.75 6.89
N THR A 241 -34.52 8.35 6.58
CA THR A 241 -33.92 8.71 5.28
C THR A 241 -32.98 7.62 4.75
N PRO A 242 -33.48 6.74 3.87
CA PRO A 242 -32.66 5.75 3.20
C PRO A 242 -31.56 6.40 2.35
N GLY A 243 -30.44 5.70 2.18
CA GLY A 243 -29.38 6.11 1.29
C GLY A 243 -28.15 5.21 1.42
N PRO A 244 -27.25 5.23 0.43
CA PRO A 244 -27.06 6.33 -0.53
C PRO A 244 -28.15 6.53 -1.58
N ASP A 245 -28.24 7.76 -2.10
CA ASP A 245 -28.97 8.15 -3.30
C ASP A 245 -28.18 9.28 -4.01
N MET A 246 -27.17 8.88 -4.77
CA MET A 246 -26.20 9.75 -5.44
C MET A 246 -26.35 9.69 -6.96
N THR A 247 -26.01 10.80 -7.62
CA THR A 247 -26.04 10.96 -9.08
C THR A 247 -24.69 11.43 -9.58
N ILE A 248 -24.13 10.72 -10.55
CA ILE A 248 -22.93 11.13 -11.28
C ILE A 248 -23.34 12.16 -12.33
N SER A 249 -22.73 13.34 -12.30
CA SER A 249 -22.96 14.38 -13.30
C SER A 249 -22.01 14.27 -14.49
N SER A 250 -20.77 13.85 -14.26
CA SER A 250 -19.79 13.67 -15.34
C SER A 250 -18.61 12.79 -14.91
N ILE A 251 -18.02 12.12 -15.90
CA ILE A 251 -16.74 11.42 -15.77
C ILE A 251 -15.82 11.88 -16.89
N THR A 252 -14.58 12.22 -16.55
CA THR A 252 -13.52 12.49 -17.53
C THR A 252 -12.29 11.65 -17.26
N ILE A 253 -11.57 11.27 -18.31
CA ILE A 253 -10.26 10.65 -18.26
C ILE A 253 -9.28 11.60 -18.93
N ASP A 254 -8.32 12.12 -18.17
CA ASP A 254 -7.38 13.16 -18.61
C ASP A 254 -8.07 14.38 -19.25
N GLY A 255 -9.23 14.75 -18.70
CA GLY A 255 -10.08 15.85 -19.17
C GLY A 255 -10.95 15.53 -20.39
N VAL A 256 -10.84 14.33 -20.98
CA VAL A 256 -11.70 13.86 -22.07
C VAL A 256 -12.94 13.18 -21.48
N PRO A 257 -14.17 13.54 -21.89
CA PRO A 257 -15.38 12.86 -21.43
C PRO A 257 -15.35 11.34 -21.69
N ALA A 258 -15.78 10.58 -20.70
CA ALA A 258 -15.97 9.13 -20.79
C ALA A 258 -17.45 8.78 -20.64
N THR A 259 -17.88 7.68 -21.27
CA THR A 259 -19.22 7.13 -21.02
C THR A 259 -19.17 6.17 -19.84
N PHE A 260 -20.31 5.96 -19.18
CA PHE A 260 -20.38 5.06 -18.03
C PHE A 260 -21.74 4.40 -17.90
N SER A 261 -21.76 3.27 -17.19
CA SER A 261 -22.98 2.55 -16.82
C SER A 261 -22.83 1.90 -15.45
N HIS A 262 -23.96 1.66 -14.79
CA HIS A 262 -24.01 0.88 -13.56
C HIS A 262 -24.37 -0.56 -13.90
N LYS A 263 -23.66 -1.52 -13.30
CA LYS A 263 -23.80 -2.95 -13.57
C LYS A 263 -23.85 -3.74 -12.26
N GLN A 264 -24.58 -4.85 -12.29
CA GLN A 264 -24.49 -5.84 -11.23
C GLN A 264 -23.12 -6.54 -11.28
N PRO A 265 -22.54 -6.92 -10.13
CA PRO A 265 -21.37 -7.79 -10.12
C PRO A 265 -21.75 -9.18 -10.63
N THR A 266 -20.79 -9.86 -11.24
CA THR A 266 -20.85 -11.28 -11.62
C THR A 266 -19.78 -12.02 -10.83
N TYR A 267 -20.01 -13.29 -10.52
CA TYR A 267 -19.00 -14.08 -9.82
C TYR A 267 -17.70 -14.20 -10.63
N ALA A 268 -16.57 -14.28 -9.93
CA ALA A 268 -15.27 -14.39 -10.55
C ALA A 268 -15.11 -15.73 -11.31
N GLY A 269 -14.78 -15.65 -12.60
CA GLY A 269 -14.55 -16.81 -13.46
C GLY A 269 -15.79 -17.30 -14.22
N ASP A 270 -16.85 -16.51 -14.31
CA ASP A 270 -18.01 -16.82 -15.14
C ASP A 270 -17.62 -17.04 -16.62
N PRO A 271 -17.94 -18.21 -17.22
CA PRO A 271 -17.61 -18.49 -18.63
C PRO A 271 -18.34 -17.57 -19.63
N LYS A 272 -19.47 -16.95 -19.26
CA LYS A 272 -20.16 -15.95 -20.09
C LYS A 272 -19.70 -14.52 -19.83
N GLY A 273 -18.83 -14.31 -18.85
CA GLY A 273 -18.24 -13.01 -18.53
C GLY A 273 -19.14 -12.09 -17.70
N TRP A 274 -18.71 -10.83 -17.57
CA TRP A 274 -19.27 -9.84 -16.63
C TRP A 274 -20.68 -9.32 -16.93
N ASP A 275 -21.20 -9.61 -18.11
CA ASP A 275 -22.52 -9.18 -18.56
C ASP A 275 -23.40 -10.40 -18.90
N ASP A 276 -23.21 -11.53 -18.19
CA ASP A 276 -24.08 -12.71 -18.32
C ASP A 276 -25.54 -12.28 -18.10
N PRO A 277 -26.44 -12.41 -19.10
CA PRO A 277 -27.83 -12.01 -18.93
C PRO A 277 -28.61 -12.91 -17.96
N ASP A 278 -28.04 -14.04 -17.52
CA ASP A 278 -28.66 -14.95 -16.55
C ASP A 278 -28.73 -14.28 -15.16
N PRO A 279 -29.95 -14.02 -14.62
CA PRO A 279 -30.10 -13.45 -13.29
C PRO A 279 -29.44 -14.28 -12.18
N LEU A 280 -29.25 -15.59 -12.39
CA LEU A 280 -28.58 -16.47 -11.43
C LEU A 280 -27.07 -16.20 -11.33
N ALA A 281 -26.45 -15.61 -12.35
CA ALA A 281 -25.05 -15.20 -12.35
C ALA A 281 -24.79 -13.94 -11.50
N HIS A 282 -25.86 -13.24 -11.10
CA HIS A 282 -25.86 -12.01 -10.32
C HIS A 282 -26.54 -12.18 -8.96
N ALA A 283 -26.57 -13.41 -8.42
CA ALA A 283 -27.25 -13.72 -7.17
C ALA A 283 -26.32 -13.57 -5.96
N ALA A 284 -26.84 -12.99 -4.89
CA ALA A 284 -26.16 -12.87 -3.60
C ALA A 284 -26.27 -14.18 -2.81
N SER A 285 -25.23 -14.57 -2.07
CA SER A 285 -25.32 -15.71 -1.15
C SER A 285 -24.16 -15.75 -0.15
N ASN A 286 -24.39 -16.35 1.02
CA ASN A 286 -23.32 -16.72 1.95
C ASN A 286 -22.60 -18.01 1.57
N THR A 287 -23.25 -18.89 0.81
CA THR A 287 -22.78 -20.25 0.50
C THR A 287 -22.80 -20.55 -0.99
N ASN A 288 -21.97 -21.52 -1.40
CA ASN A 288 -21.91 -22.06 -2.76
C ASN A 288 -22.05 -23.60 -2.69
N PRO A 289 -22.89 -24.24 -3.51
CA PRO A 289 -23.91 -23.66 -4.41
C PRO A 289 -25.08 -23.05 -3.64
N VAL A 290 -25.74 -22.04 -4.23
CA VAL A 290 -26.89 -21.35 -3.59
C VAL A 290 -28.07 -22.32 -3.44
N SER A 291 -28.33 -23.14 -4.45
CA SER A 291 -29.32 -24.23 -4.41
C SER A 291 -29.05 -25.27 -5.51
N ALA A 292 -29.84 -26.35 -5.54
CA ALA A 292 -29.80 -27.31 -6.64
C ALA A 292 -30.19 -26.69 -8.00
N THR A 293 -30.97 -25.61 -8.00
CA THR A 293 -31.42 -24.90 -9.21
C THR A 293 -30.57 -23.68 -9.54
N ASN A 294 -29.74 -23.22 -8.60
CA ASN A 294 -28.72 -22.20 -8.82
C ASN A 294 -27.36 -22.73 -8.32
N PRO A 295 -26.64 -23.50 -9.15
CA PRO A 295 -25.35 -24.06 -8.79
C PRO A 295 -24.21 -23.03 -8.86
N ASN A 296 -24.50 -21.77 -9.22
CA ASN A 296 -23.47 -20.76 -9.40
C ASN A 296 -22.90 -20.30 -8.04
N PRO A 297 -21.62 -19.90 -8.00
CA PRO A 297 -21.06 -19.18 -6.86
C PRO A 297 -21.78 -17.84 -6.63
N PRO A 298 -21.72 -17.27 -5.41
CA PRO A 298 -22.26 -15.94 -5.15
C PRO A 298 -21.52 -14.87 -5.95
N ALA A 299 -22.28 -13.91 -6.49
CA ALA A 299 -21.75 -12.75 -7.18
C ALA A 299 -21.52 -11.55 -6.23
N CYS A 300 -22.25 -11.50 -5.11
CA CYS A 300 -22.06 -10.51 -4.05
C CYS A 300 -22.44 -11.07 -2.66
N ALA A 301 -22.08 -10.34 -1.61
CA ALA A 301 -22.57 -10.62 -0.27
C ALA A 301 -24.09 -10.34 -0.15
N PRO A 302 -24.87 -11.17 0.57
CA PRO A 302 -26.29 -10.90 0.80
C PRO A 302 -26.46 -9.74 1.78
N ILE A 303 -27.63 -9.08 1.73
CA ILE A 303 -27.95 -7.95 2.63
C ILE A 303 -27.97 -8.39 4.09
N ASN A 304 -28.39 -9.62 4.39
CA ASN A 304 -28.30 -10.20 5.73
C ASN A 304 -28.35 -11.73 5.66
N ASN A 305 -28.30 -12.38 6.82
CA ASN A 305 -28.26 -13.84 6.94
C ASN A 305 -29.63 -14.54 6.79
N THR A 306 -30.72 -13.81 6.53
CA THR A 306 -32.04 -14.44 6.38
C THR A 306 -32.11 -15.26 5.10
N ALA A 307 -32.82 -16.39 5.15
CA ALA A 307 -32.94 -17.30 4.01
C ALA A 307 -33.54 -16.62 2.76
N ALA A 308 -34.43 -15.64 2.95
CA ALA A 308 -35.06 -14.90 1.85
C ALA A 308 -34.08 -14.01 1.06
N ASN A 309 -32.95 -13.63 1.67
CA ASN A 309 -31.90 -12.84 1.02
C ASN A 309 -30.80 -13.69 0.37
N GLN A 310 -30.87 -15.02 0.53
CA GLN A 310 -30.01 -15.94 -0.21
C GLN A 310 -30.62 -16.13 -1.62
N GLY A 311 -29.81 -15.93 -2.66
CA GLY A 311 -30.25 -15.94 -4.05
C GLY A 311 -30.89 -14.64 -4.54
N ALA A 312 -30.99 -13.61 -3.70
CA ALA A 312 -31.52 -12.32 -4.10
C ALA A 312 -30.59 -11.63 -5.14
N PRO A 313 -31.12 -10.84 -6.09
CA PRO A 313 -30.30 -10.11 -7.05
C PRO A 313 -29.33 -9.15 -6.35
N CYS A 314 -28.08 -9.11 -6.82
CA CYS A 314 -27.10 -8.13 -6.39
C CYS A 314 -27.50 -6.70 -6.77
N GLY A 315 -27.04 -5.71 -6.00
CA GLY A 315 -27.14 -4.31 -6.39
C GLY A 315 -26.24 -3.98 -7.60
N GLU A 316 -26.54 -2.90 -8.32
CA GLU A 316 -25.71 -2.39 -9.42
C GLU A 316 -24.49 -1.61 -8.89
N THR A 317 -23.61 -2.30 -8.19
CA THR A 317 -22.49 -1.70 -7.45
C THR A 317 -21.24 -1.47 -8.30
N LYS A 318 -21.25 -1.82 -9.58
CA LYS A 318 -20.12 -1.62 -10.51
C LYS A 318 -20.36 -0.42 -11.40
N LEU A 319 -19.56 0.63 -11.23
CA LEU A 319 -19.48 1.75 -12.15
C LEU A 319 -18.49 1.40 -13.27
N VAL A 320 -19.00 0.97 -14.41
CA VAL A 320 -18.20 0.64 -15.60
C VAL A 320 -17.99 1.89 -16.43
N ILE A 321 -16.74 2.23 -16.70
CA ILE A 321 -16.30 3.44 -17.41
C ILE A 321 -15.65 3.01 -18.73
N THR A 322 -16.17 3.56 -19.82
CA THR A 322 -15.64 3.33 -21.17
C THR A 322 -14.93 4.61 -21.65
N PRO A 323 -13.59 4.59 -21.80
CA PRO A 323 -12.85 5.73 -22.31
C PRO A 323 -13.19 5.99 -23.79
N ALA A 324 -13.09 7.26 -24.23
CA ALA A 324 -13.33 7.63 -25.62
C ALA A 324 -12.36 6.95 -26.61
N GLN A 325 -11.19 6.51 -26.13
CA GLN A 325 -10.20 5.70 -26.83
C GLN A 325 -9.61 4.69 -25.83
N PRO A 326 -9.23 3.48 -26.26
CA PRO A 326 -8.57 2.52 -25.37
C PRO A 326 -7.33 3.10 -24.68
N ILE A 327 -7.12 2.72 -23.42
CA ILE A 327 -5.97 3.17 -22.61
C ILE A 327 -4.86 2.12 -22.76
N PRO A 328 -3.70 2.46 -23.36
CA PRO A 328 -2.61 1.50 -23.55
C PRO A 328 -2.05 0.96 -22.23
N ASN A 329 -1.46 -0.24 -22.23
CA ASN A 329 -0.78 -0.81 -21.07
C ASN A 329 0.34 0.10 -20.53
N GLY A 330 0.46 0.20 -19.21
CA GLY A 330 1.47 1.00 -18.52
C GLY A 330 1.19 2.49 -18.49
N THR A 331 0.07 2.93 -19.04
CA THR A 331 -0.34 4.34 -19.08
C THR A 331 -0.84 4.78 -17.73
N THR A 332 -0.32 5.88 -17.21
CA THR A 332 -0.92 6.61 -16.09
C THR A 332 -1.99 7.54 -16.62
N PHE A 333 -3.18 7.50 -16.03
CA PHE A 333 -4.33 8.30 -16.42
C PHE A 333 -5.08 8.78 -15.18
N LYS A 334 -5.72 9.95 -15.28
CA LYS A 334 -6.50 10.57 -14.20
C LYS A 334 -7.99 10.49 -14.50
N VAL A 335 -8.74 9.85 -13.61
CA VAL A 335 -10.21 9.78 -13.69
C VAL A 335 -10.80 10.82 -12.76
N VAL A 336 -11.64 11.71 -13.27
CA VAL A 336 -12.38 12.69 -12.45
C VAL A 336 -13.85 12.36 -12.50
N ILE A 337 -14.47 12.14 -11.34
CA ILE A 337 -15.88 11.76 -11.22
C ILE A 337 -16.59 12.82 -10.37
N ASN A 338 -17.48 13.58 -11.00
CA ASN A 338 -18.31 14.57 -10.33
C ASN A 338 -19.65 13.94 -9.96
N TYR A 339 -20.04 14.05 -8.70
CA TYR A 339 -21.28 13.45 -8.21
C TYR A 339 -21.86 14.21 -7.03
N THR A 340 -23.18 14.20 -6.92
CA THR A 340 -23.95 14.88 -5.87
C THR A 340 -25.01 13.93 -5.32
N GLY A 341 -25.68 14.33 -4.24
CA GLY A 341 -26.79 13.57 -3.66
C GLY A 341 -26.50 13.13 -2.24
N GLN A 342 -27.23 12.14 -1.78
CA GLN A 342 -27.18 11.72 -0.38
C GLN A 342 -26.18 10.57 -0.20
N PRO A 343 -25.10 10.73 0.58
CA PRO A 343 -24.32 9.58 1.05
C PRO A 343 -25.13 8.76 2.06
N GLY A 344 -24.74 7.51 2.26
CA GLY A 344 -25.40 6.69 3.27
C GLY A 344 -24.63 5.43 3.61
N ILE A 345 -25.38 4.44 4.07
CA ILE A 345 -24.83 3.19 4.56
C ILE A 345 -25.20 2.02 3.65
N ARG A 346 -24.51 0.91 3.84
CA ARG A 346 -24.78 -0.38 3.23
C ARG A 346 -25.00 -1.40 4.32
N SER A 347 -25.58 -2.52 3.91
CA SER A 347 -25.76 -3.67 4.77
C SER A 347 -24.48 -4.47 4.84
N ASN A 348 -24.14 -4.91 6.05
CA ASN A 348 -23.10 -5.89 6.29
C ASN A 348 -23.78 -7.14 6.89
N PRO A 349 -23.80 -8.30 6.21
CA PRO A 349 -24.48 -9.50 6.72
C PRO A 349 -23.86 -10.07 8.01
N SER A 350 -22.63 -9.70 8.36
CA SER A 350 -21.97 -10.10 9.60
C SER A 350 -22.13 -9.08 10.74
N LEU A 351 -22.08 -7.78 10.43
CA LEU A 351 -22.02 -6.70 11.43
C LEU A 351 -23.30 -5.85 11.51
N GLY A 352 -24.15 -5.86 10.48
CA GLY A 352 -25.37 -5.06 10.39
C GLY A 352 -25.27 -3.99 9.30
N SER A 353 -24.52 -2.91 9.55
CA SER A 353 -24.35 -1.81 8.60
C SER A 353 -22.97 -1.16 8.65
N GLU A 354 -22.59 -0.51 7.54
CA GLU A 354 -21.32 0.18 7.32
C GLU A 354 -21.50 1.35 6.33
N GLY A 355 -20.64 2.37 6.35
CA GLY A 355 -20.62 3.52 5.43
C GLY A 355 -20.72 4.85 6.17
N TRP A 356 -21.58 5.74 5.65
CA TRP A 356 -21.77 7.11 6.13
C TRP A 356 -22.92 7.23 7.14
N PHE A 357 -22.61 7.20 8.43
CA PHE A 357 -23.56 7.29 9.53
C PHE A 357 -23.89 8.75 9.85
N ARG A 358 -25.08 9.20 9.44
CA ARG A 358 -25.58 10.55 9.75
C ARG A 358 -25.66 10.77 11.27
N ASN A 359 -25.08 11.88 11.76
CA ASN A 359 -25.27 12.33 13.14
C ASN A 359 -26.47 13.29 13.24
N ASN A 360 -27.47 12.88 14.02
CA ASN A 360 -28.66 13.69 14.33
C ASN A 360 -28.82 13.99 15.84
N SER A 361 -27.72 13.94 16.58
CA SER A 361 -27.65 14.33 18.00
C SER A 361 -26.62 15.45 18.20
N PRO A 362 -26.97 16.74 17.96
CA PRO A 362 -28.25 17.26 17.52
C PRO A 362 -28.49 17.07 16.01
N VAL A 363 -29.73 17.32 15.56
CA VAL A 363 -30.12 17.13 14.15
C VAL A 363 -29.22 17.93 13.22
N GLY A 364 -28.67 17.27 12.18
CA GLY A 364 -27.80 17.93 11.21
C GLY A 364 -26.41 18.30 11.74
N ASP A 365 -25.92 17.60 12.76
CA ASP A 365 -24.58 17.84 13.31
C ASP A 365 -23.49 17.48 12.30
N GLY A 366 -23.68 16.40 11.55
CA GLY A 366 -22.73 15.93 10.54
C GLY A 366 -22.88 14.43 10.28
N ALA A 367 -21.77 13.72 10.24
CA ALA A 367 -21.71 12.28 10.01
C ALA A 367 -20.40 11.68 10.51
N MET A 368 -20.41 10.37 10.68
CA MET A 368 -19.25 9.54 10.98
C MET A 368 -19.13 8.48 9.89
N VAL A 369 -17.91 8.07 9.55
CA VAL A 369 -17.69 6.92 8.66
C VAL A 369 -17.15 5.72 9.43
N THR A 370 -17.71 4.55 9.15
CA THR A 370 -17.13 3.24 9.49
C THR A 370 -17.39 2.31 8.30
N ASN A 371 -16.37 1.87 7.58
CA ASN A 371 -16.49 1.32 6.23
C ASN A 371 -16.11 -0.17 6.09
N GLU A 372 -15.82 -0.91 7.15
CA GLU A 372 -15.34 -2.29 6.98
C GLU A 372 -16.45 -3.33 6.66
N PRO A 373 -16.29 -4.15 5.59
CA PRO A 373 -15.18 -4.19 4.62
C PRO A 373 -15.43 -3.38 3.34
N SER A 374 -16.62 -2.79 3.18
CA SER A 374 -17.08 -2.26 1.90
C SER A 374 -17.88 -0.96 1.94
N GLY A 375 -18.05 -0.32 3.10
CA GLY A 375 -18.86 0.89 3.28
C GLY A 375 -18.39 2.12 2.49
N SER A 376 -17.11 2.21 2.09
CA SER A 376 -16.57 3.38 1.38
C SER A 376 -17.26 3.64 0.04
N MET A 377 -17.70 2.57 -0.63
CA MET A 377 -18.43 2.69 -1.90
C MET A 377 -19.83 3.31 -1.76
N ALA A 378 -20.32 3.50 -0.52
CA ALA A 378 -21.61 4.12 -0.20
C ALA A 378 -21.56 5.65 -0.20
N TRP A 379 -20.36 6.24 -0.32
CA TRP A 379 -20.16 7.68 -0.34
C TRP A 379 -19.08 8.14 -1.33
N MET A 380 -18.30 7.21 -1.90
CA MET A 380 -17.26 7.52 -2.88
C MET A 380 -17.09 6.41 -3.92
N PRO A 381 -16.92 6.72 -5.22
CA PRO A 381 -16.52 5.73 -6.20
C PRO A 381 -15.01 5.44 -6.09
N LEU A 382 -14.63 4.18 -5.92
CA LEU A 382 -13.24 3.77 -5.71
C LEU A 382 -12.99 2.31 -6.09
N ASN A 383 -11.74 1.86 -6.08
CA ASN A 383 -11.42 0.44 -6.14
C ASN A 383 -11.47 -0.13 -4.70
N ASN A 384 -12.58 -0.75 -4.34
CA ASN A 384 -12.92 -1.02 -2.94
C ASN A 384 -12.46 -2.41 -2.49
N GLN A 385 -11.14 -2.58 -2.36
CA GLN A 385 -10.53 -3.80 -1.85
C GLN A 385 -9.36 -3.45 -0.93
N ALA A 386 -9.21 -4.18 0.17
CA ALA A 386 -8.20 -3.86 1.19
C ALA A 386 -6.75 -3.99 0.71
N SER A 387 -6.51 -4.82 -0.30
CA SER A 387 -5.20 -4.94 -0.96
C SER A 387 -4.89 -3.82 -1.95
N VAL A 388 -5.87 -2.96 -2.26
CA VAL A 388 -5.69 -1.78 -3.11
C VAL A 388 -5.52 -0.56 -2.22
N LYS A 389 -4.30 -0.03 -2.22
CA LYS A 389 -3.89 1.05 -1.31
C LYS A 389 -3.25 2.19 -2.08
N PRO A 390 -4.03 3.15 -2.61
CA PRO A 390 -3.47 4.40 -3.09
C PRO A 390 -3.11 5.31 -1.90
N THR A 391 -2.32 6.34 -2.17
CA THR A 391 -2.16 7.48 -1.25
C THR A 391 -3.38 8.40 -1.35
N TYR A 392 -3.62 9.24 -0.34
CA TYR A 392 -4.80 10.10 -0.27
C TYR A 392 -4.47 11.54 0.12
N ASP A 393 -5.09 12.47 -0.61
CA ASP A 393 -5.30 13.85 -0.18
C ASP A 393 -6.82 14.07 -0.04
N VAL A 394 -7.25 14.62 1.10
CA VAL A 394 -8.67 14.84 1.40
C VAL A 394 -8.95 16.33 1.60
N HIS A 395 -9.82 16.86 0.75
CA HIS A 395 -10.21 18.27 0.65
C HIS A 395 -11.70 18.42 0.98
N SER A 396 -12.02 18.46 2.26
CA SER A 396 -13.41 18.42 2.72
C SER A 396 -13.93 19.79 3.14
N THR A 397 -15.06 20.20 2.57
CA THR A 397 -15.73 21.49 2.77
C THR A 397 -17.09 21.28 3.43
N VAL A 398 -17.36 22.03 4.50
CA VAL A 398 -18.60 21.95 5.29
C VAL A 398 -19.14 23.34 5.65
N ASN A 399 -20.43 23.41 6.01
CA ASN A 399 -21.09 24.62 6.51
C ASN A 399 -20.28 25.27 7.65
N TYR A 400 -20.13 26.59 7.60
CA TYR A 400 -19.45 27.38 8.63
C TYR A 400 -20.39 28.44 9.19
N ASP A 401 -20.40 28.60 10.52
CA ASP A 401 -21.15 29.67 11.19
C ASP A 401 -20.20 30.77 11.69
N PRO A 402 -20.19 31.97 11.08
CA PRO A 402 -19.31 33.07 11.51
C PRO A 402 -19.69 33.67 12.87
N ALA A 403 -20.85 33.33 13.42
CA ALA A 403 -21.25 33.74 14.77
C ALA A 403 -20.67 32.83 15.87
N VAL A 404 -20.13 31.66 15.49
CA VAL A 404 -19.51 30.69 16.39
C VAL A 404 -18.00 30.78 16.27
N ALA A 405 -17.28 30.68 17.39
CA ALA A 405 -15.82 30.70 17.39
C ALA A 405 -15.26 29.57 16.49
N PRO A 406 -14.15 29.79 15.74
CA PRO A 406 -13.62 28.80 14.79
C PRO A 406 -13.35 27.41 15.38
N GLU A 407 -12.95 27.33 16.65
CA GLU A 407 -12.69 26.11 17.42
C GLU A 407 -13.96 25.39 17.88
N ALA A 408 -15.08 26.10 17.94
CA ALA A 408 -16.39 25.56 18.29
C ALA A 408 -17.26 25.28 17.05
N ASN A 409 -16.75 25.52 15.85
CA ASN A 409 -17.42 25.22 14.59
C ASN A 409 -17.27 23.74 14.21
N ARG A 410 -18.02 23.29 13.20
CA ARG A 410 -17.84 21.95 12.64
C ARG A 410 -16.42 21.75 12.12
N VAL A 411 -15.90 20.55 12.31
CA VAL A 411 -14.63 20.09 11.74
C VAL A 411 -14.85 18.90 10.83
N PHE A 412 -14.04 18.81 9.78
CA PHE A 412 -13.85 17.59 9.01
C PHE A 412 -12.58 16.90 9.47
N ILE A 413 -12.68 15.61 9.79
CA ILE A 413 -11.60 14.74 10.23
C ILE A 413 -11.24 13.85 9.05
N GLY A 414 -9.97 13.87 8.65
CA GLY A 414 -9.44 13.05 7.56
C GLY A 414 -8.20 12.27 7.98
N PRO A 415 -7.68 11.38 7.11
CA PRO A 415 -6.51 10.57 7.41
C PRO A 415 -5.22 11.41 7.39
N GLY A 416 -4.18 10.89 8.03
CA GLY A 416 -2.87 11.53 8.07
C GLY A 416 -2.85 12.84 8.85
N ARG A 417 -2.17 13.86 8.30
CA ARG A 417 -1.96 15.16 8.95
C ARG A 417 -2.80 16.26 8.31
N LEU A 418 -3.32 17.13 9.17
CA LEU A 418 -4.01 18.35 8.74
C LEU A 418 -2.96 19.35 8.22
N VAL A 419 -3.04 19.69 6.94
CA VAL A 419 -2.12 20.63 6.27
C VAL A 419 -2.60 22.07 6.44
N SER A 420 -3.89 22.32 6.24
CA SER A 420 -4.46 23.66 6.36
C SER A 420 -5.98 23.64 6.54
N THR A 421 -6.50 24.75 7.06
CA THR A 421 -7.93 25.04 7.06
C THR A 421 -8.17 26.41 6.44
N VAL A 422 -9.21 26.53 5.62
CA VAL A 422 -9.58 27.77 4.93
C VAL A 422 -11.04 28.08 5.22
N VAL A 423 -11.33 29.28 5.73
CA VAL A 423 -12.71 29.79 5.84
C VAL A 423 -13.03 30.53 4.55
N ASN A 424 -14.14 30.16 3.92
CA ASN A 424 -14.61 30.72 2.66
C ASN A 424 -15.82 31.62 2.91
N ALA A 425 -15.90 32.73 2.17
CA ALA A 425 -17.07 33.59 2.17
C ALA A 425 -18.32 32.84 1.66
N PRO A 426 -19.54 33.31 1.99
CA PRO A 426 -20.77 32.76 1.43
C PRO A 426 -20.75 32.63 -0.09
N ASP A 427 -21.25 31.49 -0.57
CA ASP A 427 -21.38 31.18 -2.00
C ASP A 427 -22.75 30.52 -2.30
N ALA A 428 -22.92 30.01 -3.52
CA ALA A 428 -24.19 29.38 -3.93
C ALA A 428 -24.50 28.07 -3.18
N ASN A 429 -23.48 27.35 -2.70
CA ASN A 429 -23.64 26.11 -1.94
C ASN A 429 -23.89 26.41 -0.46
N TYR A 430 -23.25 27.45 0.07
CA TYR A 430 -23.32 27.86 1.47
C TYR A 430 -23.67 29.35 1.60
N PRO A 431 -24.90 29.75 1.23
CA PRO A 431 -25.31 31.17 1.21
C PRO A 431 -25.40 31.78 2.61
N THR A 432 -25.55 30.95 3.64
CA THR A 432 -25.71 31.37 5.03
C THR A 432 -24.44 31.06 5.81
N GLY A 433 -23.60 32.07 6.04
CA GLY A 433 -22.39 31.94 6.86
C GLY A 433 -21.12 31.48 6.13
N GLY A 434 -21.24 30.94 4.92
CA GLY A 434 -20.11 30.42 4.15
C GLY A 434 -19.71 29.02 4.56
N SER A 435 -18.46 28.66 4.26
CA SER A 435 -17.97 27.29 4.46
C SER A 435 -16.56 27.28 5.02
N ARG A 436 -16.13 26.09 5.47
CA ARG A 436 -14.75 25.85 5.88
C ARG A 436 -14.24 24.60 5.20
N THR A 437 -13.07 24.72 4.57
CA THR A 437 -12.36 23.63 3.89
C THR A 437 -11.20 23.14 4.76
N PHE A 438 -11.05 21.83 4.89
CA PHE A 438 -9.97 21.15 5.59
C PHE A 438 -9.16 20.35 4.57
N ASN A 439 -7.85 20.55 4.57
CA ASN A 439 -6.92 19.85 3.66
C ASN A 439 -6.08 18.89 4.49
N TRP A 440 -6.31 17.60 4.30
CA TRP A 440 -5.60 16.50 4.96
C TRP A 440 -4.71 15.78 3.95
N HIS A 441 -3.52 15.37 4.42
CA HIS A 441 -2.55 14.65 3.62
C HIS A 441 -2.13 13.36 4.33
N SER A 442 -2.27 12.23 3.64
CA SER A 442 -1.66 10.96 4.03
C SER A 442 -0.53 10.62 3.08
N ALA A 443 0.70 10.65 3.60
CA ALA A 443 1.88 10.26 2.82
C ALA A 443 1.91 8.75 2.57
N GLU A 444 1.30 8.00 3.49
CA GLU A 444 1.24 6.54 3.48
C GLU A 444 -0.02 6.04 2.77
N PRO A 445 0.08 4.94 1.99
CA PRO A 445 -1.07 4.30 1.37
C PRO A 445 -2.14 3.82 2.36
N ILE A 446 -3.41 3.91 1.97
CA ILE A 446 -4.57 3.57 2.80
C ILE A 446 -5.44 2.55 2.09
N ALA A 447 -5.87 1.49 2.79
CA ALA A 447 -6.88 0.57 2.27
C ALA A 447 -8.25 1.27 2.18
N SER A 448 -9.06 0.89 1.19
CA SER A 448 -10.31 1.59 0.88
C SER A 448 -11.26 1.76 2.07
N TYR A 449 -11.34 0.78 2.98
CA TYR A 449 -12.21 0.82 4.15
C TYR A 449 -11.68 1.77 5.25
N LEU A 450 -10.39 2.05 5.28
CA LEU A 450 -9.73 2.84 6.32
C LEU A 450 -9.69 4.35 6.06
N VAL A 451 -10.35 4.83 4.99
CA VAL A 451 -10.33 6.24 4.61
C VAL A 451 -11.26 7.05 5.50
N GLU A 452 -10.67 7.79 6.44
CA GLU A 452 -11.41 8.63 7.38
C GLU A 452 -12.01 9.88 6.69
N ASN A 453 -13.26 10.22 7.02
CA ASN A 453 -13.92 11.42 6.50
C ASN A 453 -15.10 11.88 7.39
N SER A 454 -15.00 11.73 8.72
CA SER A 454 -16.05 12.15 9.66
C SER A 454 -16.16 13.67 9.79
N VAL A 455 -17.34 14.15 10.16
CA VAL A 455 -17.68 15.57 10.23
C VAL A 455 -18.68 15.86 11.34
N GLY A 456 -18.45 16.94 12.09
CA GLY A 456 -19.36 17.34 13.17
C GLY A 456 -18.75 18.36 14.12
N HIS A 457 -19.44 18.63 15.22
CA HIS A 457 -18.88 19.43 16.31
C HIS A 457 -18.13 18.52 17.30
N PHE A 458 -16.84 18.79 17.49
CA PHE A 458 -15.95 18.01 18.35
C PHE A 458 -15.14 18.92 19.27
N ASP A 459 -14.93 18.46 20.50
CA ASP A 459 -13.83 18.96 21.33
C ASP A 459 -12.55 18.37 20.75
N ALA A 460 -11.79 19.20 20.03
CA ALA A 460 -10.60 18.81 19.30
C ALA A 460 -9.32 19.24 20.02
N SER A 461 -8.33 18.36 20.07
CA SER A 461 -6.96 18.71 20.45
C SER A 461 -5.96 17.93 19.63
N GLN A 462 -4.76 18.48 19.50
CA GLN A 462 -3.63 17.79 18.88
C GLN A 462 -2.37 18.06 19.67
N ARG A 463 -1.43 17.11 19.64
CA ARG A 463 -0.11 17.26 20.23
C ARG A 463 0.92 16.46 19.43
N VAL A 464 2.16 16.92 19.45
CA VAL A 464 3.29 16.11 18.99
C VAL A 464 3.56 15.04 20.04
N ALA A 465 3.99 13.86 19.59
CA ALA A 465 4.50 12.80 20.46
C ALA A 465 5.64 13.32 21.36
N THR A 466 5.80 12.69 22.51
CA THR A 466 6.91 12.92 23.44
C THR A 466 8.26 12.53 22.82
N ALA A 467 8.25 11.58 21.89
CA ALA A 467 9.39 11.19 21.07
C ALA A 467 8.97 10.98 19.60
N GLY A 468 9.82 11.39 18.67
CA GLY A 468 9.55 11.31 17.23
C GLY A 468 8.73 12.48 16.70
N ASP A 469 8.14 12.32 15.52
CA ASP A 469 7.38 13.38 14.84
C ASP A 469 5.88 13.07 14.70
N VAL A 470 5.40 11.95 15.26
CA VAL A 470 3.99 11.56 15.20
C VAL A 470 3.11 12.66 15.81
N ILE A 471 2.06 13.06 15.10
CA ILE A 471 1.03 13.95 15.64
C ILE A 471 -0.14 13.11 16.14
N TYR A 472 -0.47 13.24 17.42
CA TYR A 472 -1.65 12.65 18.03
C TYR A 472 -2.83 13.60 17.97
N TYR A 473 -3.92 13.15 17.35
CA TYR A 473 -5.19 13.87 17.25
C TYR A 473 -6.23 13.25 18.20
N GLN A 474 -6.95 14.09 18.93
CA GLN A 474 -8.03 13.68 19.81
C GLN A 474 -9.29 14.46 19.47
N TYR A 475 -10.34 13.73 19.11
CA TYR A 475 -11.68 14.26 18.88
C TYR A 475 -12.67 13.50 19.75
N GLN A 476 -13.53 14.22 20.45
CA GLN A 476 -14.74 13.63 21.04
C GLN A 476 -15.91 14.57 20.82
N SER A 477 -17.09 14.02 20.54
CA SER A 477 -18.24 14.84 20.17
C SER A 477 -18.54 15.91 21.23
N ALA A 478 -18.78 17.14 20.77
CA ALA A 478 -19.07 18.26 21.66
C ALA A 478 -20.36 18.06 22.48
N ASN A 479 -21.26 17.19 22.00
CA ASN A 479 -22.61 16.98 22.54
C ASN A 479 -22.72 15.80 23.53
N ILE A 480 -21.60 15.23 23.99
CA ILE A 480 -21.60 14.26 25.11
C ILE A 480 -21.46 14.98 26.46
N THR A 481 -21.88 14.33 27.55
CA THR A 481 -21.88 14.94 28.89
C THR A 481 -20.45 15.22 29.39
N ALA A 482 -20.27 16.24 30.25
CA ALA A 482 -18.95 16.56 30.80
C ALA A 482 -18.29 15.39 31.55
N THR A 483 -19.07 14.60 32.29
CA THR A 483 -18.58 13.37 32.95
C THR A 483 -18.08 12.36 31.93
N ARG A 484 -18.82 12.15 30.83
CA ARG A 484 -18.39 11.26 29.74
C ARG A 484 -17.11 11.78 29.09
N LYS A 485 -17.00 13.10 28.85
CA LYS A 485 -15.80 13.72 28.28
C LYS A 485 -14.56 13.46 29.13
N ALA A 486 -14.69 13.58 30.45
CA ALA A 486 -13.59 13.32 31.37
C ALA A 486 -13.17 11.84 31.36
N SER A 487 -14.12 10.91 31.39
CA SER A 487 -13.82 9.46 31.30
C SER A 487 -13.20 9.06 29.97
N ASN A 488 -13.72 9.57 28.85
CA ASN A 488 -13.15 9.32 27.53
C ASN A 488 -11.73 9.87 27.44
N LYS A 489 -11.52 11.11 27.89
CA LYS A 489 -10.20 11.75 27.85
C LYS A 489 -9.13 10.96 28.62
N ALA A 490 -9.48 10.40 29.78
CA ALA A 490 -8.55 9.57 30.54
C ALA A 490 -8.01 8.37 29.72
N ILE A 491 -8.84 7.75 28.87
CA ILE A 491 -8.44 6.65 27.99
C ILE A 491 -7.75 7.18 26.73
N MET A 492 -8.27 8.26 26.12
CA MET A 492 -7.67 8.87 24.94
C MET A 492 -6.23 9.31 25.17
N ASP A 493 -5.92 9.77 26.39
CA ASP A 493 -4.58 10.19 26.80
C ASP A 493 -3.58 9.03 26.89
N MET A 494 -4.05 7.77 26.88
CA MET A 494 -3.20 6.56 26.89
C MET A 494 -2.66 6.16 25.51
N GLN A 495 -3.09 6.80 24.41
CA GLN A 495 -2.80 6.32 23.05
C GLN A 495 -1.32 6.13 22.76
N GLU A 496 -0.50 7.08 23.17
CA GLU A 496 0.95 7.05 22.92
C GLU A 496 1.62 5.93 23.72
N ASP A 497 1.26 5.75 24.99
CA ASP A 497 1.78 4.66 25.83
C ASP A 497 1.35 3.28 25.28
N ILE A 498 0.11 3.15 24.81
CA ILE A 498 -0.37 1.93 24.12
C ILE A 498 0.44 1.70 22.83
N THR A 499 0.68 2.75 22.04
CA THR A 499 1.47 2.66 20.81
C THR A 499 2.88 2.15 21.10
N HIS A 500 3.58 2.74 22.08
CA HIS A 500 4.94 2.33 22.46
C HIS A 500 5.00 0.91 23.03
N PHE A 501 3.99 0.50 23.78
CA PHE A 501 3.90 -0.89 24.23
C PHE A 501 3.82 -1.86 23.04
N GLN A 502 3.00 -1.55 22.03
CA GLN A 502 2.81 -2.38 20.84
C GLN A 502 4.02 -2.39 19.90
N GLU A 503 4.83 -1.32 19.88
CA GLU A 503 6.10 -1.27 19.14
C GLU A 503 7.07 -2.37 19.55
N SER A 504 7.02 -2.84 20.81
CA SER A 504 7.88 -3.92 21.30
C SER A 504 7.69 -5.25 20.55
N VAL A 505 6.50 -5.46 19.98
CA VAL A 505 6.14 -6.66 19.21
C VAL A 505 6.21 -6.41 17.71
N ASN A 506 5.70 -5.26 17.26
CA ASN A 506 5.50 -5.00 15.84
C ASN A 506 6.65 -4.25 15.17
N GLY A 507 7.55 -3.66 15.97
CA GLY A 507 8.54 -2.70 15.49
C GLY A 507 7.97 -1.27 15.48
N PRO A 508 8.73 -0.30 14.93
CA PRO A 508 8.37 1.12 14.97
C PRO A 508 6.95 1.40 14.44
N PHE A 509 6.31 2.44 14.95
CA PHE A 509 5.04 2.90 14.40
C PHE A 509 5.17 3.31 12.92
N GLN A 510 4.19 2.95 12.09
CA GLN A 510 4.32 2.98 10.62
C GLN A 510 3.83 4.29 9.98
N PHE A 511 3.25 5.21 10.76
CA PHE A 511 2.62 6.43 10.25
C PHE A 511 3.14 7.67 10.96
N ASN A 512 3.01 8.81 10.29
CA ASN A 512 3.43 10.11 10.81
C ASN A 512 2.32 10.83 11.64
N ALA A 513 1.15 10.19 11.79
CA ALA A 513 0.03 10.65 12.59
C ALA A 513 -0.71 9.46 13.20
N ASN A 514 -1.30 9.67 14.36
CA ASN A 514 -2.25 8.74 14.99
C ASN A 514 -3.36 9.55 15.67
N GLY A 515 -4.48 8.94 16.01
CA GLY A 515 -5.56 9.69 16.62
C GLY A 515 -6.79 8.87 16.93
N ILE A 516 -7.75 9.54 17.54
CA ILE A 516 -8.98 8.95 18.05
C ILE A 516 -10.14 9.90 17.76
N VAL A 517 -11.26 9.33 17.33
CA VAL A 517 -12.54 10.02 17.16
C VAL A 517 -13.59 9.31 18.00
N VAL A 518 -14.04 9.92 19.09
CA VAL A 518 -15.20 9.44 19.84
C VAL A 518 -16.46 10.13 19.32
N ALA A 519 -17.09 9.52 18.33
CA ALA A 519 -18.25 10.01 17.61
C ALA A 519 -19.57 9.61 18.30
N LEU A 520 -20.61 10.42 18.09
CA LEU A 520 -21.94 10.23 18.71
C LEU A 520 -22.84 9.19 18.05
N PRO A 521 -22.92 9.09 16.70
CA PRO A 521 -23.73 8.06 16.05
C PRO A 521 -23.38 6.69 16.61
N SER A 522 -24.38 5.86 16.87
CA SER A 522 -24.13 4.42 17.05
C SER A 522 -23.88 3.81 15.68
N ALA A 523 -22.89 2.94 15.59
CA ALA A 523 -22.71 2.02 14.47
C ALA A 523 -22.60 0.60 15.01
N SER A 524 -22.36 -0.34 14.10
CA SER A 524 -22.26 -1.75 14.40
C SER A 524 -20.98 -2.15 15.12
N PHE A 525 -19.92 -1.35 15.02
CA PHE A 525 -18.57 -1.65 15.51
C PHE A 525 -17.74 -0.36 15.63
N GLU A 526 -16.67 -0.45 16.43
CA GLU A 526 -15.55 0.50 16.41
C GLU A 526 -14.64 0.13 15.25
N GLU A 527 -13.98 1.10 14.63
CA GLU A 527 -13.15 0.83 13.45
C GLU A 527 -11.79 1.49 13.56
N GLU A 528 -10.78 0.76 13.12
CA GLU A 528 -9.37 1.10 13.22
C GLU A 528 -8.91 2.21 12.25
N MET A 529 -9.84 2.98 11.67
CA MET A 529 -9.62 3.99 10.63
C MET A 529 -8.19 4.58 10.66
N GLN A 530 -7.45 4.39 9.56
CA GLN A 530 -6.00 4.62 9.55
C GLN A 530 -5.64 6.03 10.03
N THR A 531 -4.83 6.10 11.09
CA THR A 531 -4.43 7.31 11.82
C THR A 531 -5.51 8.06 12.62
N LYS A 532 -6.78 7.59 12.64
CA LYS A 532 -7.95 8.24 13.25
C LYS A 532 -9.00 7.24 13.77
N ILE A 533 -8.59 6.30 14.61
CA ILE A 533 -9.44 5.24 15.20
C ILE A 533 -10.80 5.80 15.67
N VAL A 534 -11.89 5.21 15.19
CA VAL A 534 -13.26 5.67 15.46
C VAL A 534 -13.92 4.80 16.53
N PHE A 535 -14.39 5.47 17.60
CA PHE A 535 -15.27 4.92 18.61
C PHE A 535 -16.66 5.54 18.50
N VAL A 536 -17.71 4.73 18.61
CA VAL A 536 -19.10 5.08 18.32
C VAL A 536 -19.93 5.25 19.59
N GLY A 537 -21.13 5.82 19.46
CA GLY A 537 -22.06 5.97 20.58
C GLY A 537 -21.58 6.90 21.72
N GLY A 538 -20.56 7.72 21.48
CA GLY A 538 -20.04 8.72 22.41
C GLY A 538 -19.15 8.16 23.52
N THR A 539 -18.60 6.96 23.39
CA THR A 539 -17.83 6.27 24.44
C THR A 539 -16.61 5.52 23.90
N ILE A 540 -15.49 5.54 24.62
CA ILE A 540 -14.30 4.68 24.38
C ILE A 540 -14.16 3.54 25.42
N GLY A 541 -15.23 3.27 26.16
CA GLY A 541 -15.25 2.25 27.21
C GLY A 541 -14.65 2.75 28.54
N SER A 542 -14.18 1.83 29.38
CA SER A 542 -13.73 2.12 30.76
C SER A 542 -12.33 1.62 31.11
N ASN A 543 -11.68 0.82 30.25
CA ASN A 543 -10.44 0.13 30.60
C ASN A 543 -9.38 0.08 29.47
N ALA A 544 -9.58 0.82 28.37
CA ALA A 544 -8.66 0.90 27.23
C ALA A 544 -8.35 -0.45 26.51
N GLN A 545 -9.00 -1.56 26.86
CA GLN A 545 -8.76 -2.87 26.23
C GLN A 545 -9.12 -2.83 24.73
N THR A 546 -10.35 -2.40 24.40
CA THR A 546 -10.77 -2.19 23.00
C THR A 546 -9.88 -1.15 22.31
N PHE A 547 -9.40 -0.13 23.05
CA PHE A 547 -8.48 0.81 22.45
C PHE A 547 -7.12 0.21 22.11
N SER A 548 -6.61 -0.74 22.90
CA SER A 548 -5.45 -1.55 22.53
C SER A 548 -5.73 -2.46 21.32
N HIS A 549 -6.95 -2.98 21.17
CA HIS A 549 -7.38 -3.73 19.98
C HIS A 549 -7.29 -2.83 18.74
N GLU A 550 -8.00 -1.71 18.74
CA GLU A 550 -8.03 -0.80 17.59
C GLU A 550 -6.67 -0.18 17.27
N ASN A 551 -5.85 0.13 18.27
CA ASN A 551 -4.51 0.68 18.02
C ASN A 551 -3.55 -0.36 17.43
N MET A 552 -3.75 -1.65 17.71
CA MET A 552 -2.96 -2.72 17.09
C MET A 552 -3.16 -2.78 15.57
N HIS A 553 -4.37 -2.45 15.12
CA HIS A 553 -4.71 -2.48 13.70
C HIS A 553 -3.92 -1.49 12.85
N GLN A 554 -3.35 -0.43 13.47
CA GLN A 554 -2.41 0.48 12.78
C GLN A 554 -1.21 -0.28 12.15
N TRP A 555 -0.80 -1.41 12.72
CA TRP A 555 0.14 -2.34 12.08
C TRP A 555 -0.57 -3.43 11.26
N TRP A 556 -1.64 -4.01 11.82
CA TRP A 556 -2.31 -5.20 11.29
C TRP A 556 -3.71 -4.86 10.78
N GLY A 557 -3.88 -4.67 9.48
CA GLY A 557 -5.08 -4.10 8.86
C GLY A 557 -4.70 -2.86 8.06
N ASP A 558 -4.04 -1.91 8.72
CA ASP A 558 -3.71 -0.61 8.14
C ASP A 558 -2.39 -0.61 7.43
N ALA A 559 -1.26 -0.82 8.12
CA ALA A 559 0.03 -0.88 7.46
C ALA A 559 0.10 -2.14 6.59
N VAL A 560 -0.25 -3.30 7.12
CA VAL A 560 -0.31 -4.57 6.39
C VAL A 560 -1.76 -5.04 6.35
N SER A 561 -2.42 -4.97 5.19
CA SER A 561 -3.82 -5.41 5.06
C SER A 561 -3.92 -6.89 4.65
N TYR A 562 -5.14 -7.44 4.70
CA TYR A 562 -5.40 -8.76 4.15
C TYR A 562 -5.42 -8.73 2.61
N ALA A 563 -4.94 -9.80 1.97
CA ALA A 563 -4.97 -9.89 0.50
C ALA A 563 -6.38 -10.12 -0.08
N GLN A 564 -7.27 -10.74 0.72
CA GLN A 564 -8.65 -11.05 0.38
C GLN A 564 -9.54 -10.97 1.63
N PRO A 565 -10.81 -10.54 1.54
CA PRO A 565 -11.70 -10.38 2.69
C PRO A 565 -11.86 -11.64 3.55
N LYS A 566 -11.76 -12.84 2.98
CA LYS A 566 -11.82 -14.10 3.76
C LYS A 566 -10.70 -14.26 4.79
N TYR A 567 -9.60 -13.51 4.65
CA TYR A 567 -8.45 -13.53 5.54
C TYR A 567 -8.51 -12.47 6.64
N THR A 568 -9.65 -11.79 6.87
CA THR A 568 -9.83 -10.82 7.97
C THR A 568 -9.39 -11.35 9.34
N PHE A 569 -9.50 -12.66 9.58
CA PHE A 569 -9.08 -13.32 10.82
C PHE A 569 -7.61 -13.04 11.20
N PHE A 570 -6.75 -12.73 10.23
CA PHE A 570 -5.36 -12.36 10.44
C PHE A 570 -5.26 -11.07 11.27
N LYS A 571 -5.90 -9.99 10.80
CA LYS A 571 -5.84 -8.68 11.48
C LYS A 571 -6.56 -8.73 12.83
N GLU A 572 -7.74 -9.34 12.84
CA GLU A 572 -8.56 -9.45 14.05
C GLU A 572 -7.94 -10.38 15.09
N GLY A 573 -7.20 -11.39 14.65
CA GLY A 573 -6.44 -12.26 15.54
C GLY A 573 -5.28 -11.55 16.22
N TYR A 574 -4.54 -10.72 15.48
CA TYR A 574 -3.48 -9.88 16.06
C TYR A 574 -4.04 -8.83 17.03
N ALA A 575 -5.19 -8.25 16.70
CA ALA A 575 -5.86 -7.28 17.56
C ALA A 575 -6.47 -7.94 18.83
N ASP A 576 -7.10 -9.11 18.73
CA ASP A 576 -7.53 -9.88 19.92
C ASP A 576 -6.32 -10.31 20.76
N PHE A 577 -5.21 -10.71 20.13
CA PHE A 577 -3.94 -10.96 20.81
C PHE A 577 -3.40 -9.70 21.53
N SER A 578 -3.55 -8.50 20.96
CA SER A 578 -3.23 -7.22 21.62
C SER A 578 -3.97 -7.06 22.93
N GLU A 579 -5.24 -7.44 23.00
CA GLU A 579 -6.00 -7.37 24.26
C GLU A 579 -5.41 -8.28 25.34
N TYR A 580 -4.92 -9.46 24.96
CA TYR A 580 -4.26 -10.39 25.89
C TYR A 580 -2.99 -9.76 26.44
N MET A 581 -2.18 -9.16 25.55
CA MET A 581 -0.97 -8.46 25.92
C MET A 581 -1.24 -7.25 26.82
N PHE A 582 -2.28 -6.48 26.53
CA PHE A 582 -2.65 -5.31 27.33
C PHE A 582 -3.09 -5.70 28.75
N ILE A 583 -3.94 -6.72 28.88
CA ILE A 583 -4.34 -7.26 30.18
C ILE A 583 -3.14 -7.84 30.93
N ALA A 584 -2.24 -8.53 30.24
CA ALA A 584 -1.00 -9.03 30.81
C ALA A 584 -0.06 -7.92 31.27
N ARG A 585 0.03 -6.81 30.52
CA ARG A 585 0.78 -5.62 30.92
C ARG A 585 0.23 -5.03 32.21
N ASN A 586 -1.09 -4.88 32.32
CA ASN A 586 -1.73 -4.38 33.55
C ASN A 586 -1.43 -5.28 34.76
N ALA A 587 -1.48 -6.61 34.59
CA ALA A 587 -1.09 -7.56 35.63
C ALA A 587 0.40 -7.43 35.99
N GLY A 588 1.26 -7.25 34.98
CA GLY A 588 2.70 -7.00 35.15
C GLY A 588 2.97 -5.73 35.96
N LEU A 589 2.38 -4.61 35.57
CA LEU A 589 2.53 -3.31 36.23
C LEU A 589 2.05 -3.34 37.68
N ALA A 590 1.02 -4.14 37.98
CA ALA A 590 0.56 -4.37 39.35
C ALA A 590 1.56 -5.18 40.19
N ALA A 591 2.39 -6.02 39.56
CA ALA A 591 3.38 -6.87 40.24
C ALA A 591 4.75 -6.19 40.42
N GLY A 592 5.14 -5.27 39.53
CA GLY A 592 6.39 -4.52 39.64
C GLY A 592 6.66 -3.61 38.42
N PRO A 593 7.79 -2.88 38.42
CA PRO A 593 8.16 -2.03 37.29
C PRO A 593 8.27 -2.82 35.98
N GLU A 594 7.86 -2.20 34.88
CA GLU A 594 7.93 -2.79 33.54
C GLU A 594 9.34 -3.31 33.24
N GLY A 595 9.44 -4.56 32.80
CA GLY A 595 10.72 -5.24 32.53
C GLY A 595 11.37 -5.97 33.72
N SER A 596 10.89 -5.78 34.95
CA SER A 596 11.35 -6.56 36.12
C SER A 596 10.94 -8.04 36.03
N ASP A 597 11.59 -8.91 36.81
CA ASP A 597 11.25 -10.34 36.85
C ASP A 597 9.83 -10.58 37.37
N ALA A 598 9.38 -9.80 38.35
CA ALA A 598 8.00 -9.84 38.85
C ALA A 598 6.99 -9.44 37.77
N PHE A 599 7.27 -8.38 37.01
CA PHE A 599 6.47 -7.97 35.87
C PHE A 599 6.37 -9.09 34.83
N LYS A 600 7.51 -9.64 34.39
CA LYS A 600 7.57 -10.69 33.36
C LYS A 600 6.81 -11.95 33.81
N ALA A 601 6.96 -12.36 35.06
CA ALA A 601 6.26 -13.51 35.61
C ALA A 601 4.75 -13.30 35.63
N ALA A 602 4.26 -12.14 36.10
CA ALA A 602 2.84 -11.83 36.13
C ALA A 602 2.25 -11.64 34.72
N TYR A 603 3.02 -11.06 33.80
CA TYR A 603 2.67 -10.93 32.39
C TYR A 603 2.42 -12.31 31.75
N GLU A 604 3.41 -13.21 31.82
CA GLU A 604 3.27 -14.55 31.23
C GLU A 604 2.17 -15.37 31.92
N ALA A 605 2.02 -15.27 33.24
CA ALA A 605 0.95 -15.94 33.96
C ALA A 605 -0.45 -15.47 33.50
N SER A 606 -0.61 -14.17 33.22
CA SER A 606 -1.85 -13.61 32.68
C SER A 606 -2.17 -14.14 31.27
N ILE A 607 -1.17 -14.17 30.38
CA ILE A 607 -1.30 -14.76 29.03
C ILE A 607 -1.74 -16.22 29.10
N VAL A 608 -1.04 -17.05 29.89
CA VAL A 608 -1.33 -18.48 30.05
C VAL A 608 -2.73 -18.69 30.64
N SER A 609 -3.10 -17.94 31.68
CA SER A 609 -4.42 -18.02 32.31
C SER A 609 -5.54 -17.72 31.31
N ARG A 610 -5.41 -16.62 30.55
CA ARG A 610 -6.42 -16.21 29.56
C ARG A 610 -6.53 -17.21 28.42
N PHE A 611 -5.40 -17.72 27.91
CA PHE A 611 -5.40 -18.78 26.91
C PHE A 611 -6.13 -20.03 27.43
N ASN A 612 -5.72 -20.55 28.60
CA ASN A 612 -6.26 -21.78 29.17
C ASN A 612 -7.76 -21.67 29.44
N SER A 613 -8.23 -20.53 29.94
CA SER A 613 -9.65 -20.27 30.19
C SER A 613 -10.47 -20.36 28.90
N ARG A 614 -10.05 -19.68 27.82
CA ARG A 614 -10.79 -19.71 26.56
C ARG A 614 -10.67 -21.04 25.83
N TYR A 615 -9.48 -21.66 25.85
CA TYR A 615 -9.26 -22.97 25.25
C TYR A 615 -10.11 -24.07 25.92
N ALA A 616 -10.37 -23.94 27.22
CA ALA A 616 -11.25 -24.84 27.99
C ALA A 616 -12.75 -24.66 27.72
N THR A 617 -13.15 -23.79 26.78
CA THR A 617 -14.55 -23.60 26.39
C THR A 617 -15.23 -24.93 26.05
N THR A 618 -16.46 -25.10 26.55
CA THR A 618 -17.31 -26.26 26.26
C THR A 618 -18.30 -25.98 25.12
N SER A 619 -18.26 -24.77 24.54
CA SER A 619 -19.14 -24.40 23.43
C SER A 619 -18.89 -25.27 22.20
N GLY A 620 -19.94 -25.95 21.72
CA GLY A 620 -19.89 -26.77 20.50
C GLY A 620 -19.83 -25.96 19.20
N THR A 621 -19.98 -24.63 19.24
CA THR A 621 -19.94 -23.76 18.06
C THR A 621 -18.67 -22.95 17.93
N PHE A 622 -17.89 -22.80 19.02
CA PHE A 622 -16.68 -21.97 19.04
C PHE A 622 -15.63 -22.42 18.01
N TRP A 623 -15.47 -23.73 17.81
CA TRP A 623 -14.52 -24.30 16.86
C TRP A 623 -15.14 -24.68 15.49
N GLY A 624 -16.44 -24.37 15.31
CA GLY A 624 -17.25 -24.86 14.20
C GLY A 624 -16.98 -24.18 12.86
N VAL A 625 -16.40 -22.97 12.86
CA VAL A 625 -16.01 -22.26 11.62
C VAL A 625 -14.49 -22.16 11.58
N ALA A 626 -13.90 -22.57 10.46
CA ALA A 626 -12.48 -22.42 10.20
C ALA A 626 -12.18 -20.95 9.86
N PRO A 627 -11.22 -20.29 10.54
CA PRO A 627 -10.84 -18.90 10.27
C PRO A 627 -10.57 -18.60 8.80
N ASN A 628 -9.95 -19.53 8.08
CA ASN A 628 -9.55 -19.37 6.69
C ASN A 628 -10.68 -19.68 5.67
N ASN A 629 -11.84 -20.13 6.15
CA ASN A 629 -12.97 -20.50 5.30
C ASN A 629 -14.32 -19.97 5.80
N PRO A 630 -14.46 -18.65 6.06
CA PRO A 630 -15.72 -18.06 6.48
C PRO A 630 -16.70 -17.95 5.29
N THR A 631 -17.85 -17.38 5.58
CA THR A 631 -18.89 -16.89 4.67
C THR A 631 -19.07 -15.39 4.92
N SER A 632 -19.67 -14.64 4.01
CA SER A 632 -19.95 -13.22 4.25
C SER A 632 -20.80 -12.98 5.52
N GLY A 633 -21.64 -13.95 5.91
CA GLY A 633 -22.52 -13.87 7.06
C GLY A 633 -21.91 -14.19 8.42
N ASN A 634 -20.72 -14.80 8.45
CA ASN A 634 -20.00 -15.12 9.69
C ASN A 634 -18.55 -14.62 9.69
N LEU A 635 -18.21 -13.73 8.75
CA LEU A 635 -16.87 -13.17 8.62
C LEU A 635 -16.42 -12.44 9.88
N PHE A 636 -17.33 -11.81 10.61
CA PHE A 636 -17.01 -11.10 11.86
C PHE A 636 -17.62 -11.78 13.10
N SER A 637 -17.84 -13.09 13.04
CA SER A 637 -18.23 -13.84 14.23
C SER A 637 -17.07 -13.93 15.22
N THR A 638 -17.34 -13.62 16.50
CA THR A 638 -16.35 -13.52 17.58
C THR A 638 -15.42 -14.75 17.65
N ALA A 639 -15.96 -15.95 17.44
CA ALA A 639 -15.19 -17.17 17.60
C ALA A 639 -14.13 -17.35 16.51
N ASN A 640 -14.51 -17.38 15.22
CA ASN A 640 -13.60 -17.73 14.13
C ASN A 640 -12.70 -16.59 13.66
N THR A 641 -13.06 -15.34 13.92
CA THR A 641 -12.31 -14.19 13.38
C THR A 641 -11.47 -13.50 14.43
N TYR A 642 -11.94 -13.48 15.69
CA TYR A 642 -11.24 -12.79 16.78
C TYR A 642 -10.58 -13.78 17.71
N THR A 643 -11.38 -14.49 18.51
CA THR A 643 -10.85 -15.24 19.66
C THR A 643 -10.05 -16.48 19.26
N ARG A 644 -10.49 -17.28 18.28
CA ARG A 644 -9.73 -18.45 17.84
C ARG A 644 -8.39 -18.04 17.18
N PRO A 645 -8.36 -17.06 16.27
CA PRO A 645 -7.11 -16.49 15.78
C PRO A 645 -6.21 -15.90 16.88
N GLY A 646 -6.74 -15.10 17.82
CA GLY A 646 -5.97 -14.56 18.95
C GLY A 646 -5.37 -15.65 19.85
N LEU A 647 -6.10 -16.73 20.09
CA LEU A 647 -5.57 -17.94 20.72
C LEU A 647 -4.48 -18.60 19.89
N SER A 648 -4.66 -18.70 18.56
CA SER A 648 -3.65 -19.30 17.67
C SER A 648 -2.34 -18.50 17.69
N TYR A 649 -2.39 -17.17 17.67
CA TYR A 649 -1.19 -16.32 17.79
C TYR A 649 -0.54 -16.43 19.17
N THR A 650 -1.33 -16.56 20.24
CA THR A 650 -0.81 -16.83 21.58
C THR A 650 -0.10 -18.18 21.66
N ALA A 651 -0.68 -19.23 21.08
CA ALA A 651 -0.06 -20.55 20.99
C ALA A 651 1.20 -20.53 20.13
N LEU A 652 1.16 -19.83 19.00
CA LEU A 652 2.29 -19.66 18.10
C LEU A 652 3.44 -18.88 18.77
N ARG A 653 3.14 -17.82 19.54
CA ARG A 653 4.13 -17.12 20.36
C ARG A 653 4.83 -18.06 21.34
N ALA A 654 4.08 -18.98 21.96
CA ALA A 654 4.68 -19.99 22.84
C ALA A 654 5.55 -21.00 22.08
N ILE A 655 5.18 -21.39 20.84
CA ILE A 655 5.98 -22.28 19.98
C ILE A 655 7.30 -21.61 19.57
N LEU A 656 7.23 -20.38 19.04
CA LEU A 656 8.40 -19.66 18.54
C LEU A 656 9.31 -19.15 19.68
N GLY A 657 8.71 -18.88 20.84
CA GLY A 657 9.27 -18.06 21.89
C GLY A 657 8.98 -16.57 21.64
N PRO A 658 8.82 -15.74 22.70
CA PRO A 658 8.43 -14.33 22.57
C PRO A 658 9.32 -13.52 21.62
N GLU A 659 10.64 -13.68 21.72
CA GLU A 659 11.58 -12.90 20.91
C GLU A 659 11.49 -13.22 19.43
N ASN A 660 11.38 -14.50 19.06
CA ASN A 660 11.27 -14.92 17.67
C ASN A 660 9.89 -14.58 17.09
N PHE A 661 8.83 -14.64 17.91
CA PHE A 661 7.51 -14.14 17.51
C PHE A 661 7.56 -12.64 17.18
N ASN A 662 8.18 -11.84 18.03
CA ASN A 662 8.36 -10.40 17.77
C ASN A 662 9.19 -10.16 16.49
N LYS A 663 10.28 -10.92 16.27
CA LYS A 663 11.06 -10.82 15.03
C LYS A 663 10.26 -11.22 13.79
N ALA A 664 9.40 -12.23 13.89
CA ALA A 664 8.49 -12.62 12.82
C ALA A 664 7.48 -11.50 12.51
N SER A 665 6.83 -10.94 13.54
CA SER A 665 5.92 -9.79 13.42
C SER A 665 6.60 -8.57 12.80
N GLN A 666 7.79 -8.20 13.27
CA GLN A 666 8.58 -7.11 12.72
C GLN A 666 9.00 -7.34 11.26
N GLN A 667 9.34 -8.59 10.91
CA GLN A 667 9.65 -8.93 9.53
C GLN A 667 8.42 -8.79 8.63
N ILE A 668 7.24 -9.25 9.07
CA ILE A 668 5.99 -9.06 8.31
C ILE A 668 5.73 -7.58 8.07
N GLN A 669 5.84 -6.76 9.12
CA GLN A 669 5.67 -5.31 9.00
C GLN A 669 6.71 -4.69 8.05
N THR A 670 7.95 -5.17 8.04
CA THR A 670 8.99 -4.66 7.14
C THR A 670 8.76 -5.07 5.68
N ASP A 671 8.40 -6.33 5.44
CA ASP A 671 8.31 -6.93 4.11
C ASP A 671 7.00 -6.55 3.40
N PHE A 672 5.92 -6.32 4.15
CA PHE A 672 4.56 -6.13 3.62
C PHE A 672 3.91 -4.77 3.92
N ARG A 673 4.57 -3.86 4.66
CA ARG A 673 3.99 -2.53 4.94
C ARG A 673 3.51 -1.85 3.67
N TYR A 674 2.37 -1.19 3.80
CA TYR A 674 1.61 -0.53 2.75
C TYR A 674 1.10 -1.43 1.62
N GLY A 675 1.27 -2.75 1.75
CA GLY A 675 0.69 -3.76 0.88
C GLY A 675 -0.30 -4.65 1.63
N ALA A 676 -0.41 -5.88 1.15
CA ALA A 676 -1.26 -6.91 1.71
C ALA A 676 -0.52 -8.26 1.80
N ILE A 677 -0.94 -9.11 2.73
CA ILE A 677 -0.34 -10.42 3.00
C ILE A 677 -1.37 -11.56 2.84
N THR A 678 -0.87 -12.75 2.47
CA THR A 678 -1.65 -14.00 2.49
C THR A 678 -1.24 -14.89 3.67
N PRO A 679 -2.12 -15.79 4.16
CA PRO A 679 -1.76 -16.73 5.21
C PRO A 679 -0.52 -17.58 4.87
N GLU A 680 -0.32 -17.94 3.60
CA GLU A 680 0.84 -18.75 3.18
C GLU A 680 2.16 -17.98 3.35
N GLN A 681 2.16 -16.68 3.07
CA GLN A 681 3.32 -15.81 3.26
C GLN A 681 3.65 -15.63 4.74
N GLU A 682 2.61 -15.45 5.56
CA GLU A 682 2.73 -15.34 7.01
C GLU A 682 3.29 -16.64 7.61
N ILE A 683 2.72 -17.80 7.26
CA ILE A 683 3.19 -19.13 7.68
C ILE A 683 4.66 -19.32 7.31
N ALA A 684 5.07 -18.93 6.10
CA ALA A 684 6.47 -19.04 5.67
C ALA A 684 7.43 -18.22 6.55
N ILE A 685 7.02 -17.02 7.00
CA ILE A 685 7.81 -16.23 7.94
C ILE A 685 7.88 -16.91 9.31
N PHE A 686 6.77 -17.47 9.81
CA PHE A 686 6.81 -18.18 11.08
C PHE A 686 7.69 -19.42 11.07
N HIS A 687 7.72 -20.18 9.97
CA HIS A 687 8.69 -21.27 9.78
C HIS A 687 10.14 -20.79 9.92
N LYS A 688 10.48 -19.66 9.29
CA LYS A 688 11.83 -19.07 9.36
C LYS A 688 12.27 -18.74 10.78
N TRP A 689 11.34 -18.37 11.65
CA TRP A 689 11.62 -17.98 13.04
C TRP A 689 11.42 -19.09 14.06
N MET A 690 11.17 -20.33 13.63
CA MET A 690 11.13 -21.46 14.56
C MET A 690 12.50 -21.68 15.23
N PRO A 691 12.54 -21.96 16.55
CA PRO A 691 13.78 -22.26 17.25
C PRO A 691 14.39 -23.61 16.82
N ASN A 692 13.56 -24.56 16.40
CA ASN A 692 14.00 -25.84 15.85
C ASN A 692 13.60 -25.93 14.36
N GLN A 693 14.59 -25.86 13.48
CA GLN A 693 14.43 -25.86 12.02
C GLN A 693 14.36 -27.26 11.40
N SER A 694 14.26 -28.31 12.22
CA SER A 694 14.17 -29.67 11.71
C SER A 694 12.95 -29.87 10.82
N LYS A 695 13.04 -30.80 9.85
CA LYS A 695 11.91 -31.07 8.97
C LYS A 695 10.70 -31.58 9.77
N GLY A 696 10.94 -32.32 10.85
CA GLY A 696 9.90 -32.78 11.77
C GLY A 696 9.14 -31.62 12.43
N CYS A 697 9.85 -30.62 12.98
CA CYS A 697 9.18 -29.48 13.61
C CYS A 697 8.49 -28.58 12.60
N SER A 698 9.07 -28.39 11.41
CA SER A 698 8.39 -27.71 10.30
C SER A 698 7.08 -28.41 9.92
N ASN A 699 7.09 -29.72 9.69
CA ASN A 699 5.88 -30.46 9.38
C ASN A 699 4.83 -30.37 10.52
N LYS A 700 5.25 -30.37 11.79
CA LYS A 700 4.34 -30.20 12.93
C LYS A 700 3.72 -28.80 12.97
N LEU A 701 4.47 -27.76 12.58
CA LEU A 701 3.95 -26.40 12.45
C LEU A 701 2.91 -26.28 11.31
N ASP A 702 3.09 -26.99 10.20
CA ASP A 702 2.06 -27.05 9.14
C ASP A 702 0.76 -27.69 9.67
N VAL A 703 0.87 -28.76 10.47
CA VAL A 703 -0.30 -29.39 11.12
C VAL A 703 -0.94 -28.46 12.15
N PHE A 704 -0.15 -27.64 12.86
CA PHE A 704 -0.67 -26.60 13.74
C PHE A 704 -1.55 -25.61 12.98
N PHE A 705 -1.06 -25.02 11.89
CA PHE A 705 -1.86 -24.07 11.09
C PHE A 705 -3.10 -24.72 10.50
N LYS A 706 -2.98 -25.95 9.99
CA LYS A 706 -4.15 -26.71 9.51
C LYS A 706 -5.21 -26.89 10.60
N GLN A 707 -4.80 -27.23 11.82
CA GLN A 707 -5.72 -27.37 12.95
C GLN A 707 -6.34 -26.02 13.34
N TRP A 708 -5.53 -24.98 13.48
CA TRP A 708 -5.99 -23.70 14.00
C TRP A 708 -6.75 -22.84 12.99
N TRP A 709 -6.41 -22.87 11.71
CA TRP A 709 -6.94 -21.93 10.71
C TRP A 709 -7.84 -22.59 9.66
N ASP A 710 -7.58 -23.85 9.30
CA ASP A 710 -8.26 -24.49 8.17
C ASP A 710 -9.32 -25.52 8.58
N THR A 711 -9.24 -26.05 9.80
CA THR A 711 -10.11 -27.14 10.25
C THR A 711 -11.38 -26.61 10.93
N SER A 712 -12.55 -27.01 10.42
CA SER A 712 -13.82 -26.90 11.14
C SER A 712 -13.97 -28.11 12.05
N TYR A 713 -14.30 -27.89 13.32
CA TYR A 713 -14.52 -28.97 14.28
C TYR A 713 -16.00 -29.08 14.62
N THR A 714 -16.57 -30.26 14.38
CA THR A 714 -17.97 -30.57 14.70
C THR A 714 -18.03 -31.45 15.95
N GLY A 715 -18.94 -31.13 16.88
CA GLY A 715 -19.11 -31.88 18.13
C GLY A 715 -18.47 -31.20 19.34
N THR A 716 -18.43 -31.89 20.48
CA THR A 716 -18.01 -31.28 21.75
C THR A 716 -16.48 -31.17 21.85
N PRO A 717 -15.94 -30.04 22.37
CA PRO A 717 -14.50 -29.88 22.57
C PRO A 717 -13.89 -30.94 23.51
N ALA A 718 -14.69 -31.44 24.46
CA ALA A 718 -14.29 -32.51 25.39
C ALA A 718 -13.91 -33.82 24.69
N ASN A 719 -14.47 -34.08 23.50
CA ASN A 719 -14.16 -35.26 22.69
C ASN A 719 -12.98 -35.04 21.73
N GLY A 720 -12.22 -33.95 21.91
CA GLY A 720 -11.09 -33.61 21.04
C GLY A 720 -11.49 -32.80 19.80
N ASN A 721 -12.73 -32.31 19.69
CA ASN A 721 -13.19 -31.46 18.58
C ASN A 721 -12.72 -30.01 18.74
N ARG A 722 -11.40 -29.83 18.80
CA ARG A 722 -10.67 -28.56 18.84
C ARG A 722 -9.22 -28.79 18.39
N PRO A 723 -8.45 -27.74 18.06
CA PRO A 723 -7.01 -27.87 17.83
C PRO A 723 -6.33 -28.58 19.01
N GLN A 724 -5.44 -29.52 18.73
CA GLN A 724 -4.73 -30.31 19.74
C GLN A 724 -3.28 -29.85 19.92
N ILE A 725 -2.63 -29.37 18.85
CA ILE A 725 -1.27 -28.84 18.91
C ILE A 725 -1.35 -27.41 19.48
N THR A 726 -0.71 -27.20 20.62
CA THR A 726 -0.63 -25.91 21.32
C THR A 726 0.82 -25.61 21.67
N GLY A 727 1.11 -24.38 22.10
CA GLY A 727 2.46 -24.02 22.50
C GLY A 727 2.88 -24.57 23.87
N PRO A 728 4.20 -24.69 24.13
CA PRO A 728 4.74 -25.04 25.45
C PRO A 728 4.14 -24.21 26.59
N GLY A 729 3.81 -24.85 27.71
CA GLY A 729 3.24 -24.20 28.89
C GLY A 729 1.75 -23.85 28.80
N LEU A 730 1.11 -24.09 27.65
CA LEU A 730 -0.32 -23.88 27.45
C LEU A 730 -1.10 -25.20 27.54
N ALA A 731 -2.38 -25.12 27.91
CA ALA A 731 -3.28 -26.27 27.86
C ALA A 731 -3.37 -26.86 26.43
N GLY A 732 -3.38 -28.19 26.31
CA GLY A 732 -3.42 -28.89 25.02
C GLY A 732 -2.33 -29.95 24.92
N GLY A 733 -2.04 -30.41 23.69
CA GLY A 733 -1.08 -31.47 23.41
C GLY A 733 0.38 -31.02 23.33
N GLY A 734 0.65 -29.72 23.41
CA GLY A 734 2.00 -29.16 23.30
C GLY A 734 2.61 -29.28 21.89
N PHE A 735 3.82 -28.74 21.74
CA PHE A 735 4.53 -28.70 20.44
C PHE A 735 5.83 -29.49 20.46
N TYR A 736 6.72 -29.22 21.41
CA TYR A 736 8.00 -29.92 21.52
C TYR A 736 7.91 -31.12 22.47
N ASP A 737 8.68 -32.18 22.18
CA ASP A 737 8.95 -33.25 23.14
C ASP A 737 9.89 -32.77 24.27
N ALA A 738 10.20 -33.65 25.23
CA ALA A 738 11.05 -33.34 26.37
C ALA A 738 12.47 -32.88 25.99
N ASN A 739 12.93 -33.17 24.77
CA ASN A 739 14.24 -32.79 24.25
C ASN A 739 14.18 -31.57 23.30
N GLY A 740 13.02 -30.92 23.15
CA GLY A 740 12.85 -29.83 22.19
C GLY A 740 12.64 -30.28 20.74
N GLY A 741 12.40 -31.58 20.52
CA GLY A 741 12.23 -32.21 19.21
C GLY A 741 10.77 -32.37 18.77
N CYS A 742 10.59 -32.85 17.54
CA CYS A 742 9.28 -33.14 16.94
C CYS A 742 9.32 -34.45 16.13
N SER A 743 9.97 -35.49 16.68
CA SER A 743 10.32 -36.72 15.96
C SER A 743 9.12 -37.44 15.33
N ASP A 744 7.95 -37.36 15.95
CA ASP A 744 6.70 -37.98 15.47
C ASP A 744 6.22 -37.40 14.13
N TYR A 745 6.80 -36.27 13.70
CA TYR A 745 6.47 -35.57 12.46
C TYR A 745 7.62 -35.56 11.46
N GLY A 746 8.75 -36.20 11.77
CA GLY A 746 9.92 -36.35 10.91
C GLY A 746 11.24 -36.39 11.71
N VAL A 747 12.27 -37.02 11.14
CA VAL A 747 13.62 -37.08 11.72
C VAL A 747 14.64 -36.60 10.70
N ASP A 748 15.56 -35.74 11.14
CA ASP A 748 16.73 -35.36 10.33
C ASP A 748 17.87 -36.35 10.60
N GLN A 749 18.56 -36.81 9.56
CA GLN A 749 19.73 -37.68 9.65
C GLN A 749 20.96 -36.89 9.18
N PRO A 750 21.81 -36.38 10.08
CA PRO A 750 22.97 -35.60 9.67
C PRO A 750 23.96 -36.48 8.91
N PHE A 751 24.44 -35.98 7.76
CA PHE A 751 25.52 -36.58 6.99
C PHE A 751 26.57 -35.50 6.68
N THR A 752 27.84 -35.77 6.96
CA THR A 752 28.94 -34.86 6.66
C THR A 752 29.73 -35.40 5.46
N PRO A 753 29.65 -34.77 4.27
CA PRO A 753 30.54 -35.14 3.16
C PRO A 753 31.97 -34.70 3.47
N GLY A 754 32.94 -35.60 3.28
CA GLY A 754 34.37 -35.34 3.47
C GLY A 754 35.19 -35.53 2.20
N GLY A 755 36.39 -34.95 2.17
CA GLY A 755 37.40 -35.15 1.12
C GLY A 755 38.79 -35.29 1.72
N THR A 756 39.69 -36.00 1.04
CA THR A 756 41.08 -36.23 1.49
C THR A 756 42.06 -35.62 0.49
N VAL A 757 43.14 -35.02 1.02
CA VAL A 757 44.31 -34.58 0.22
C VAL A 757 45.42 -35.60 0.47
N ALA A 758 45.98 -36.17 -0.60
CA ALA A 758 47.05 -37.15 -0.48
C ALA A 758 48.37 -36.47 -0.06
N ALA A 759 49.14 -37.14 0.80
CA ALA A 759 50.50 -36.74 1.13
C ALA A 759 51.35 -36.67 -0.14
N THR A 760 51.83 -35.48 -0.48
CA THR A 760 52.66 -35.23 -1.66
C THR A 760 53.93 -34.52 -1.23
N LEU A 761 55.08 -35.10 -1.59
CA LEU A 761 56.38 -34.44 -1.61
C LEU A 761 56.97 -34.65 -3.00
N SER A 762 57.21 -33.56 -3.73
CA SER A 762 57.80 -33.60 -5.06
C SER A 762 58.87 -32.52 -5.21
N LEU A 763 60.03 -32.94 -5.71
CA LEU A 763 61.16 -32.10 -6.02
C LEU A 763 61.61 -32.37 -7.45
N THR A 764 61.60 -31.34 -8.29
CA THR A 764 62.10 -31.42 -9.67
C THR A 764 63.21 -30.39 -9.86
N LEU A 765 64.40 -30.83 -10.26
CA LEU A 765 65.50 -29.93 -10.60
C LEU A 765 65.44 -29.52 -12.07
N GLY A 766 65.83 -28.28 -12.35
CA GLY A 766 65.98 -27.73 -13.70
C GLY A 766 67.20 -28.30 -14.42
N THR A 767 67.55 -27.70 -15.56
CA THR A 767 68.71 -28.12 -16.36
C THR A 767 70.01 -28.03 -15.53
N PRO A 768 70.94 -29.00 -15.67
CA PRO A 768 72.22 -28.93 -14.97
C PRO A 768 72.98 -27.64 -15.27
N ALA A 769 73.44 -26.95 -14.22
CA ALA A 769 74.17 -25.71 -14.37
C ALA A 769 75.62 -25.96 -14.84
N SER A 770 76.16 -25.06 -15.67
CA SER A 770 77.52 -25.15 -16.22
C SER A 770 78.29 -23.87 -15.94
N PHE A 771 79.53 -24.00 -15.47
CA PHE A 771 80.43 -22.87 -15.16
C PHE A 771 81.13 -22.28 -16.39
N GLY A 772 80.96 -22.89 -17.57
CA GLY A 772 81.72 -22.54 -18.77
C GLY A 772 83.18 -23.01 -18.68
N THR A 773 84.10 -22.31 -19.35
CA THR A 773 85.52 -22.69 -19.41
C THR A 773 86.30 -22.08 -18.25
N PHE A 774 86.99 -22.92 -17.47
CA PHE A 774 87.98 -22.45 -16.49
C PHE A 774 89.28 -22.05 -17.19
N ILE A 775 89.78 -20.86 -16.86
CA ILE A 775 90.98 -20.27 -17.49
C ILE A 775 92.20 -20.54 -16.60
N PRO A 776 93.23 -21.29 -17.08
CA PRO A 776 94.46 -21.51 -16.33
C PRO A 776 95.24 -20.22 -16.08
N GLY A 777 95.90 -20.10 -14.93
CA GLY A 777 96.77 -18.95 -14.62
C GLY A 777 96.03 -17.67 -14.22
N VAL A 778 94.72 -17.72 -14.02
CA VAL A 778 93.89 -16.56 -13.65
C VAL A 778 93.08 -16.88 -12.41
N ALA A 779 93.29 -16.11 -11.33
CA ALA A 779 92.43 -16.19 -10.16
C ALA A 779 91.04 -15.66 -10.50
N LYS A 780 90.01 -16.50 -10.42
CA LYS A 780 88.63 -16.12 -10.73
C LYS A 780 87.62 -17.03 -10.02
N GLU A 781 86.54 -16.44 -9.56
CA GLU A 781 85.33 -17.16 -9.15
C GLU A 781 84.38 -17.32 -10.32
N TYR A 782 83.94 -18.55 -10.55
CA TYR A 782 82.95 -18.90 -11.55
C TYR A 782 81.65 -19.19 -10.83
N THR A 783 80.55 -18.60 -11.30
CA THR A 783 79.21 -18.78 -10.73
C THR A 783 78.23 -19.25 -11.79
N THR A 784 77.34 -20.18 -11.45
CA THR A 784 76.25 -20.63 -12.31
C THR A 784 75.06 -21.06 -11.45
N SER A 785 73.86 -21.18 -12.00
CA SER A 785 72.67 -21.53 -11.21
C SER A 785 71.67 -22.41 -11.95
N THR A 786 70.86 -23.15 -11.21
CA THR A 786 69.64 -23.82 -11.70
C THR A 786 68.46 -23.55 -10.78
N LEU A 787 67.26 -24.02 -11.15
CA LEU A 787 66.04 -23.92 -10.35
C LEU A 787 65.62 -25.28 -9.82
N ALA A 788 64.96 -25.31 -8.66
CA ALA A 788 64.30 -26.47 -8.10
C ALA A 788 62.82 -26.14 -7.85
N ASN A 789 61.90 -26.95 -8.38
CA ASN A 789 60.47 -26.86 -8.11
C ASN A 789 60.08 -27.74 -6.93
N VAL A 790 59.43 -27.16 -5.92
CA VAL A 790 59.00 -27.83 -4.70
C VAL A 790 57.47 -27.84 -4.59
N ILE A 791 56.91 -29.03 -4.38
CA ILE A 791 55.51 -29.24 -4.03
C ILE A 791 55.45 -30.07 -2.75
N SER A 792 54.75 -29.58 -1.73
CA SER A 792 54.52 -30.28 -0.47
C SER A 792 53.11 -30.04 0.05
N THR A 793 52.41 -31.09 0.48
CA THR A 793 51.19 -30.99 1.28
C THR A 793 51.44 -31.08 2.78
N ALA A 794 52.69 -31.32 3.20
CA ALA A 794 53.05 -31.45 4.61
C ALA A 794 53.05 -30.09 5.33
N GLY A 795 52.82 -30.13 6.66
CA GLY A 795 52.91 -28.95 7.53
C GLY A 795 54.33 -28.40 7.66
N ASP A 796 55.34 -29.22 7.37
CA ASP A 796 56.75 -28.86 7.31
C ASP A 796 57.43 -29.53 6.12
N ALA A 797 58.30 -28.80 5.43
CA ALA A 797 59.19 -29.40 4.43
C ALA A 797 60.58 -28.75 4.53
N THR A 798 61.62 -29.54 4.27
CA THR A 798 63.01 -29.10 4.27
C THR A 798 63.70 -29.59 3.00
N LEU A 799 64.39 -28.68 2.31
CA LEU A 799 65.24 -28.98 1.16
C LEU A 799 66.71 -28.89 1.58
N ALA A 800 67.44 -29.98 1.39
CA ALA A 800 68.86 -30.08 1.69
C ALA A 800 69.66 -30.54 0.46
N VAL A 801 70.96 -30.29 0.48
CA VAL A 801 71.93 -30.74 -0.52
C VAL A 801 73.04 -31.55 0.15
N SER A 802 73.50 -32.63 -0.50
CA SER A 802 74.66 -33.41 -0.06
C SER A 802 75.93 -32.56 0.01
N ASP A 803 76.92 -32.97 0.81
CA ASP A 803 78.22 -32.28 0.89
C ASP A 803 78.84 -32.05 -0.51
N PRO A 804 79.02 -30.77 -0.91
CA PRO A 804 79.52 -30.43 -2.23
C PRO A 804 80.93 -30.95 -2.55
N GLY A 805 81.81 -31.07 -1.57
CA GLY A 805 83.21 -31.48 -1.78
C GLY A 805 83.91 -30.69 -2.91
N HIS A 806 84.78 -31.35 -3.68
CA HIS A 806 85.56 -30.74 -4.77
C HIS A 806 85.11 -31.25 -6.15
N MET A 807 85.11 -30.39 -7.17
CA MET A 807 84.92 -30.84 -8.55
C MET A 807 86.16 -31.61 -9.03
N THR A 808 85.94 -32.69 -9.77
CA THR A 808 87.03 -33.57 -10.21
C THR A 808 87.07 -33.74 -11.71
N ASN A 809 88.29 -33.87 -12.25
CA ASN A 809 88.59 -34.31 -13.61
C ASN A 809 89.41 -35.60 -13.49
N GLY A 810 88.74 -36.75 -13.64
CA GLY A 810 89.32 -38.06 -13.32
C GLY A 810 89.71 -38.16 -11.85
N ALA A 811 90.95 -38.57 -11.58
CA ALA A 811 91.50 -38.65 -10.22
C ALA A 811 91.97 -37.30 -9.64
N PHE A 812 91.86 -36.20 -10.40
CA PHE A 812 92.34 -34.88 -9.99
C PHE A 812 91.19 -34.02 -9.45
N SER A 813 91.35 -33.48 -8.24
CA SER A 813 90.37 -32.58 -7.60
C SER A 813 90.87 -31.14 -7.62
N LEU A 814 89.94 -30.20 -7.84
CA LEU A 814 90.26 -28.78 -7.67
C LEU A 814 90.63 -28.49 -6.20
N PRO A 815 91.58 -27.57 -5.92
CA PRO A 815 91.99 -27.25 -4.55
C PRO A 815 90.88 -26.62 -3.71
N GLN A 816 90.01 -25.80 -4.33
CA GLN A 816 88.87 -25.18 -3.64
C GLN A 816 87.61 -26.03 -3.80
N PRO A 817 86.80 -26.21 -2.74
CA PRO A 817 85.56 -26.95 -2.81
C PRO A 817 84.52 -26.20 -3.65
N LEU A 818 83.60 -26.95 -4.24
CA LEU A 818 82.39 -26.41 -4.84
C LEU A 818 81.51 -25.84 -3.73
N GLN A 819 80.98 -24.64 -3.92
CA GLN A 819 80.01 -24.06 -2.98
C GLN A 819 78.60 -24.13 -3.58
N VAL A 820 77.62 -24.43 -2.74
CA VAL A 820 76.19 -24.50 -3.12
C VAL A 820 75.38 -23.66 -2.13
N ALA A 821 74.57 -22.74 -2.65
CA ALA A 821 73.65 -21.94 -1.86
C ALA A 821 72.21 -22.10 -2.38
N LEU A 822 71.28 -22.35 -1.46
CA LEU A 822 69.85 -22.44 -1.75
C LEU A 822 69.17 -21.14 -1.33
N SER A 823 68.33 -20.56 -2.19
CA SER A 823 67.58 -19.35 -1.84
C SER A 823 66.55 -19.57 -0.74
N LYS A 824 66.15 -20.83 -0.50
CA LYS A 824 65.21 -21.24 0.53
C LYS A 824 65.43 -22.71 0.87
N THR A 825 65.37 -23.06 2.15
CA THR A 825 65.65 -24.42 2.64
C THR A 825 64.50 -25.03 3.43
N SER A 826 63.47 -24.27 3.81
CA SER A 826 62.35 -24.79 4.59
C SER A 826 61.01 -24.10 4.33
N TRP A 827 59.93 -24.81 4.63
CA TRP A 827 58.53 -24.37 4.58
C TRP A 827 57.83 -24.77 5.88
N THR A 828 57.03 -23.86 6.43
CA THR A 828 56.22 -24.07 7.65
C THR A 828 54.74 -24.33 7.33
N GLY A 829 54.47 -24.78 6.11
CA GLY A 829 53.14 -25.15 5.65
C GLY A 829 53.16 -25.66 4.21
N PRO A 830 52.00 -26.13 3.70
CA PRO A 830 51.89 -26.63 2.34
C PRO A 830 52.34 -25.60 1.31
N VAL A 831 52.98 -26.09 0.25
CA VAL A 831 53.51 -25.25 -0.82
C VAL A 831 53.26 -25.91 -2.17
N SER A 832 52.98 -25.09 -3.18
CA SER A 832 52.74 -25.55 -4.55
C SER A 832 53.61 -24.77 -5.52
N ASN A 833 54.45 -25.51 -6.25
CA ASN A 833 55.32 -25.00 -7.31
C ASN A 833 56.26 -23.86 -6.88
N ASP A 834 56.75 -23.91 -5.64
CA ASP A 834 57.69 -22.90 -5.18
C ASP A 834 59.06 -23.16 -5.77
N GLN A 835 59.67 -22.09 -6.28
CA GLN A 835 60.91 -22.15 -7.04
C GLN A 835 62.07 -21.76 -6.13
N VAL A 836 62.99 -22.69 -5.90
CA VAL A 836 64.22 -22.45 -5.16
C VAL A 836 65.37 -22.30 -6.14
N GLN A 837 66.06 -21.17 -6.08
CA GLN A 837 67.29 -20.97 -6.84
C GLN A 837 68.44 -21.71 -6.15
N VAL A 838 69.17 -22.50 -6.93
CA VAL A 838 70.38 -23.20 -6.51
C VAL A 838 71.57 -22.52 -7.18
N LEU A 839 72.36 -21.79 -6.42
CA LEU A 839 73.57 -21.12 -6.88
C LEU A 839 74.78 -22.01 -6.62
N PHE A 840 75.62 -22.17 -7.63
CA PHE A 840 76.89 -22.87 -7.56
C PHE A 840 78.05 -21.89 -7.76
N THR A 841 79.10 -22.01 -6.94
CA THR A 841 80.32 -21.19 -7.05
C THR A 841 81.56 -22.07 -7.00
N GLN A 842 82.47 -21.90 -7.96
CA GLN A 842 83.77 -22.56 -7.98
C GLN A 842 84.87 -21.51 -8.12
N ALA A 843 85.74 -21.41 -7.11
CA ALA A 843 86.92 -20.58 -7.16
C ALA A 843 88.09 -21.35 -7.80
N ILE A 844 88.84 -20.67 -8.68
CA ILE A 844 90.11 -21.14 -9.23
C ILE A 844 91.17 -20.10 -8.86
N GLY A 845 92.26 -20.53 -8.22
CA GLY A 845 93.41 -19.69 -7.88
C GLY A 845 94.36 -19.49 -9.06
N VAL A 846 95.16 -18.43 -9.02
CA VAL A 846 96.16 -18.09 -10.07
C VAL A 846 97.19 -19.21 -10.29
N ASN A 847 97.48 -20.00 -9.25
CA ASN A 847 98.45 -21.10 -9.29
C ASN A 847 97.79 -22.50 -9.29
N ASP A 848 96.46 -22.58 -9.42
CA ASP A 848 95.76 -23.86 -9.42
C ASP A 848 96.04 -24.60 -10.74
N ALA A 849 96.53 -25.84 -10.63
CA ALA A 849 96.79 -26.68 -11.80
C ALA A 849 95.47 -27.16 -12.41
N LEU A 850 95.14 -26.70 -13.62
CA LEU A 850 93.98 -27.18 -14.38
C LEU A 850 94.41 -28.21 -15.43
N ARG A 851 93.70 -29.33 -15.49
CA ARG A 851 93.87 -30.36 -16.52
C ARG A 851 92.86 -30.17 -17.63
N THR A 852 93.26 -30.43 -18.87
CA THR A 852 92.36 -30.49 -20.01
C THR A 852 91.27 -31.54 -19.75
N GLY A 853 90.01 -31.18 -20.03
CA GLY A 853 88.84 -32.04 -19.82
C GLY A 853 87.82 -31.43 -18.88
N SER A 854 86.73 -32.15 -18.65
CA SER A 854 85.61 -31.68 -17.83
C SER A 854 85.85 -31.95 -16.36
N TYR A 855 85.59 -30.92 -15.54
CA TYR A 855 85.47 -31.06 -14.10
C TYR A 855 83.98 -31.21 -13.74
N SER A 856 83.64 -32.19 -12.92
CA SER A 856 82.25 -32.39 -12.50
C SER A 856 82.15 -32.86 -11.05
N LYS A 857 80.97 -32.68 -10.47
CA LYS A 857 80.58 -33.21 -9.16
C LYS A 857 79.09 -33.53 -9.20
N THR A 858 78.73 -34.75 -8.79
CA THR A 858 77.34 -35.13 -8.60
C THR A 858 76.89 -34.69 -7.20
N LEU A 859 75.74 -34.03 -7.13
CA LEU A 859 75.10 -33.60 -5.89
C LEU A 859 73.71 -34.25 -5.78
N THR A 860 73.32 -34.59 -4.56
CA THR A 860 71.98 -35.10 -4.26
C THR A 860 71.20 -34.03 -3.51
N PHE A 861 70.02 -33.70 -4.01
CA PHE A 861 69.07 -32.81 -3.33
C PHE A 861 67.95 -33.65 -2.73
N THR A 862 67.59 -33.36 -1.49
CA THR A 862 66.58 -34.11 -0.75
C THR A 862 65.53 -33.16 -0.22
N LEU A 863 64.28 -33.38 -0.62
CA LEU A 863 63.11 -32.76 -0.01
C LEU A 863 62.51 -33.76 0.99
N SER A 864 62.36 -33.35 2.25
CA SER A 864 61.86 -34.20 3.33
C SER A 864 60.91 -33.44 4.25
N THR A 865 60.08 -34.17 4.97
CA THR A 865 59.20 -33.68 6.04
C THR A 865 59.39 -34.53 7.29
N THR A 866 59.17 -33.98 8.48
CA THR A 866 59.10 -34.77 9.72
C THR A 866 57.68 -35.28 10.01
N GLN A 867 56.67 -34.79 9.28
CA GLN A 867 55.26 -35.17 9.41
C GLN A 867 54.66 -35.56 8.04
N PRO A 868 55.00 -36.76 7.51
CA PRO A 868 54.63 -37.18 6.16
C PRO A 868 53.15 -37.53 5.97
#